data_AF-A0A484M7S5-F1
#
_entry.id   AF-A0A484M7S5-F1
#
_cell.length_a   1.000
_cell.length_b   1.000
_cell.length_c   1.000
_cell.angle_alpha   90.00
_cell.angle_beta   90.00
_cell.angle_gamma   90.00
#
_symmetry.space_group_name_H-M   'P 1'
#
loop_
_entity.id
_entity.type
_entity.pdbx_description
1 polymer ?
#
loop_
_entity_poly.entity_id
_entity_poly.type
_entity_poly.pdbx_seq_one_letter_code
_entity_poly.pdbx_strand_id
1 'polypeptide(L)'
;MAKRTAVSTIPVQPGKFIPLSVLDRAMQHNIIRVVFYYRKFDKMVQLHESIAETLNAFPNITGRLMMRSGEEEKWVLKCNDAGLRVIEAKVKGSVDEWLRDVDREKEFKLAHWEPMPADPYFWSPFYLQITEFEGGGAAIGLSCTHLLADPIAATLFIRAWADMSAFAGKMLSPPHVHPLPLRTPLDKNPHNPHQTHACAGRLIEHYKLRTRQNQSPSHISPAKQTATITLLFPDEVVRRCMLMAQTVPCGGGPFEALVGLFWTRITKAKKVGLMDLVVGFDARKVLGLDKGFFGNCMVYNKVPWNKGSMDFEDEDLLSESAMAITNVMKGTDRESVIGLIEWLEQNNGQSAGSNVLFDGRDSLLVCANLEELDSYSACFGGHFEPPVHVSYYIEPDVGPVNHRLVIILPSPGTGPLSRTVMVTLPEDEVGVLMEDQLIQQLSPSVKMMMRVCGSAGAGNSADGKPPNPLSGGLRQSSCAAALAPCSKRSMVRHPSLTKGRPLDVTDEPKLPIDDPETRFVPALRSGAWTDIGSRSIMEDVCVCADNFLQDYRFGISSEGPNAFYGVFDGHGGKHAADFACSHLPRFIADDEDFPKEIERAVSSAFQQTDTALAQSCFLDADIASGTTALAALVVGSSLVVANAGDCRAVLCRRGKAIEMSRDHKPLCLRERKRIEASGGYVNDGYLNGQLNVARALGDWHLEGMKSREGGPLTADPEFMSTELTEEDEFLIMGCDGIWDVFMSQNAVDFARRGLQEHNDPEMCCRELVDEALKRKSGDNLSVVVVCFQKRPPPNLVAPRGRVHRSISAEGLKELQSFLDNLQV
;
A
#
# COMPACT_ATOMS: atom_id res chain seq x y z
N MET A 1 6.42 15.09 1.01
CA MET A 1 6.70 13.64 1.05
C MET A 1 6.86 13.14 -0.37
N ALA A 2 7.74 12.18 -0.62
CA ALA A 2 7.89 11.51 -1.93
C ALA A 2 7.57 10.02 -1.76
N LYS A 3 6.72 9.46 -2.63
CA LYS A 3 6.39 8.02 -2.62
C LYS A 3 7.19 7.31 -3.72
N ARG A 4 7.76 6.15 -3.40
CA ARG A 4 8.53 5.28 -4.30
C ARG A 4 8.20 3.82 -4.03
N THR A 5 8.66 2.94 -4.90
CA THR A 5 8.56 1.49 -4.71
C THR A 5 9.95 0.90 -4.77
N ALA A 6 10.35 0.20 -3.70
CA ALA A 6 11.57 -0.59 -3.66
C ALA A 6 11.25 -2.02 -4.09
N VAL A 7 12.04 -2.57 -4.99
CA VAL A 7 11.92 -3.94 -5.48
C VAL A 7 13.19 -4.71 -5.12
N SER A 8 13.07 -6.04 -5.02
CA SER A 8 14.23 -6.92 -4.88
C SER A 8 15.16 -6.77 -6.09
N THR A 9 16.46 -6.91 -5.88
CA THR A 9 17.43 -6.95 -6.99
C THR A 9 17.44 -8.31 -7.70
N ILE A 10 16.95 -9.36 -7.03
CA ILE A 10 16.75 -10.70 -7.58
C ILE A 10 15.25 -10.96 -7.72
N PRO A 11 14.76 -11.29 -8.92
CA PRO A 11 13.35 -11.61 -9.10
C PRO A 11 13.00 -12.94 -8.42
N VAL A 12 11.85 -12.97 -7.76
CA VAL A 12 11.22 -14.12 -7.17
C VAL A 12 10.69 -15.02 -8.27
N GLN A 13 10.81 -16.33 -8.04
CA GLN A 13 10.32 -17.34 -8.97
C GLN A 13 8.82 -17.14 -9.26
N PRO A 14 8.42 -17.09 -10.55
CA PRO A 14 7.02 -16.95 -10.92
C PRO A 14 6.14 -18.03 -10.31
N GLY A 15 4.95 -17.65 -9.83
CA GLY A 15 3.98 -18.59 -9.27
C GLY A 15 4.29 -19.06 -7.84
N LYS A 16 5.22 -18.41 -7.12
CA LYS A 16 5.42 -18.64 -5.69
C LYS A 16 4.26 -18.05 -4.89
N PHE A 17 3.62 -18.89 -4.07
CA PHE A 17 2.57 -18.50 -3.13
C PHE A 17 2.95 -18.95 -1.73
N ILE A 18 2.71 -18.09 -0.75
CA ILE A 18 2.88 -18.39 0.67
C ILE A 18 1.48 -18.47 1.30
N PRO A 19 1.05 -19.64 1.79
CA PRO A 19 -0.20 -19.73 2.55
C PRO A 19 -0.04 -19.03 3.90
N LEU A 20 -1.07 -18.30 4.33
CA LEU A 20 -1.08 -17.71 5.67
C LEU A 20 -1.42 -18.80 6.69
N SER A 21 -0.70 -18.81 7.80
CA SER A 21 -0.95 -19.71 8.93
C SER A 21 -2.28 -19.40 9.61
N VAL A 22 -2.70 -20.27 10.54
CA VAL A 22 -3.86 -19.99 11.39
C VAL A 22 -3.63 -18.83 12.36
N LEU A 23 -2.40 -18.62 12.82
CA LEU A 23 -2.06 -17.49 13.69
C LEU A 23 -2.06 -16.17 12.93
N ASP A 24 -1.59 -16.19 11.67
CA ASP A 24 -1.67 -15.05 10.75
C ASP A 24 -3.12 -14.59 10.57
N ARG A 25 -4.02 -15.53 10.25
CA ARG A 25 -5.44 -15.22 10.03
C ARG A 25 -6.17 -14.78 11.29
N ALA A 26 -5.77 -15.26 12.46
CA ALA A 26 -6.32 -14.79 13.73
C ALA A 26 -6.06 -13.28 13.98
N MET A 27 -5.06 -12.70 13.31
CA MET A 27 -4.67 -11.29 13.43
C MET A 27 -5.20 -10.40 12.30
N GLN A 28 -6.13 -10.89 11.47
CA GLN A 28 -6.61 -10.23 10.25
C GLN A 28 -6.99 -8.76 10.41
N HIS A 29 -7.63 -8.39 11.52
CA HIS A 29 -8.19 -7.06 11.74
C HIS A 29 -7.26 -6.12 12.50
N ASN A 30 -5.95 -6.38 12.48
CA ASN A 30 -4.96 -5.56 13.17
C ASN A 30 -3.84 -5.11 12.23
N ILE A 31 -3.26 -3.97 12.55
CA ILE A 31 -2.10 -3.40 11.87
C ILE A 31 -0.99 -3.17 12.90
N ILE A 32 0.24 -3.19 12.44
CA ILE A 32 1.42 -2.94 13.27
C ILE A 32 2.09 -1.68 12.75
N ARG A 33 2.51 -0.81 13.67
CA ARG A 33 3.42 0.29 13.36
C ARG A 33 4.61 0.27 14.31
N VAL A 34 5.79 0.45 13.75
CA VAL A 34 7.05 0.56 14.49
C VAL A 34 7.80 1.79 14.03
N VAL A 35 8.30 2.61 14.94
CA VAL A 35 9.07 3.82 14.61
C VAL A 35 10.41 3.78 15.35
N PHE A 36 11.51 3.81 14.59
CA PHE A 36 12.88 3.87 15.11
C PHE A 36 13.43 5.28 14.96
N TYR A 37 13.98 5.86 16.02
CA TYR A 37 14.59 7.20 16.00
C TYR A 37 16.10 7.12 16.08
N TYR A 38 16.80 7.88 15.24
CA TYR A 38 18.27 7.93 15.16
C TYR A 38 18.74 9.39 15.26
N ARG A 39 19.70 9.69 16.13
CA ARG A 39 20.21 11.07 16.30
C ARG A 39 21.09 11.56 15.16
N LYS A 40 21.78 10.65 14.47
CA LYS A 40 22.69 10.97 13.37
C LYS A 40 22.17 10.38 12.07
N PHE A 41 22.26 11.16 11.01
CA PHE A 41 21.78 10.80 9.69
C PHE A 41 22.65 11.48 8.62
N ASP A 42 23.59 10.75 8.03
CA ASP A 42 24.56 11.34 7.11
C ASP A 42 24.14 11.25 5.63
N LYS A 43 23.55 10.14 5.14
CA LYS A 43 23.14 9.98 3.71
C LYS A 43 22.00 8.98 3.46
N MET A 44 20.90 9.46 2.86
CA MET A 44 19.77 8.65 2.35
C MET A 44 20.17 7.60 1.28
N VAL A 45 21.13 7.92 0.41
CA VAL A 45 21.43 7.11 -0.79
C VAL A 45 21.82 5.67 -0.45
N GLN A 46 22.60 5.47 0.61
CA GLN A 46 23.05 4.13 1.03
C GLN A 46 21.89 3.25 1.53
N LEU A 47 20.88 3.84 2.14
CA LEU A 47 19.68 3.14 2.59
C LEU A 47 18.84 2.62 1.40
N HIS A 48 18.81 3.38 0.31
CA HIS A 48 18.08 2.99 -0.91
C HIS A 48 18.73 1.81 -1.63
N GLU A 49 20.06 1.73 -1.64
CA GLU A 49 20.77 0.61 -2.24
C GLU A 49 20.59 -0.66 -1.41
N SER A 50 20.75 -0.55 -0.08
CA SER A 50 20.69 -1.71 0.81
C SER A 50 19.28 -2.28 1.00
N ILE A 51 18.22 -1.48 0.86
CA ILE A 51 16.83 -1.98 1.00
C ILE A 51 16.49 -2.93 -0.14
N ALA A 52 16.88 -2.62 -1.37
CA ALA A 52 16.60 -3.47 -2.54
C ALA A 52 17.27 -4.84 -2.41
N GLU A 53 18.52 -4.88 -1.91
CA GLU A 53 19.22 -6.13 -1.64
C GLU A 53 18.60 -6.91 -0.47
N THR A 54 18.18 -6.20 0.58
CA THR A 54 17.49 -6.82 1.72
C THR A 54 16.23 -7.55 1.26
N LEU A 55 15.44 -6.93 0.38
CA LEU A 55 14.18 -7.49 -0.12
C LEU A 55 14.33 -8.82 -0.86
N ASN A 56 15.54 -9.18 -1.32
CA ASN A 56 15.81 -10.52 -1.88
C ASN A 56 15.48 -11.65 -0.90
N ALA A 57 15.66 -11.40 0.40
CA ALA A 57 15.34 -12.36 1.46
C ALA A 57 13.88 -12.27 1.93
N PHE A 58 13.13 -11.23 1.54
CA PHE A 58 11.76 -10.97 2.01
C PHE A 58 10.72 -10.93 0.87
N PRO A 59 10.53 -12.04 0.13
CA PRO A 59 9.53 -12.11 -0.95
C PRO A 59 8.08 -11.95 -0.46
N ASN A 60 7.87 -12.08 0.85
CA ASN A 60 6.60 -11.87 1.52
C ASN A 60 6.29 -10.38 1.76
N ILE A 61 7.32 -9.52 1.84
CA ILE A 61 7.14 -8.07 1.98
C ILE A 61 6.79 -7.43 0.62
N THR A 62 7.38 -7.92 -0.46
CA THR A 62 7.15 -7.42 -1.83
C THR A 62 5.91 -8.00 -2.51
N GLY A 63 5.30 -9.03 -1.92
CA GLY A 63 4.14 -9.72 -2.47
C GLY A 63 2.80 -8.98 -2.32
N ARG A 64 1.72 -9.60 -2.82
CA ARG A 64 0.35 -9.08 -2.70
C ARG A 64 -0.60 -10.14 -2.12
N LEU A 65 -1.46 -9.71 -1.20
CA LEU A 65 -2.49 -10.55 -0.62
C LEU A 65 -3.58 -10.81 -1.66
N MET A 66 -4.07 -12.04 -1.67
CA MET A 66 -5.19 -12.45 -2.52
C MET A 66 -6.04 -13.47 -1.77
N MET A 67 -7.32 -13.52 -2.09
CA MET A 67 -8.17 -14.65 -1.70
C MET A 67 -8.21 -15.67 -2.84
N ARG A 68 -7.93 -16.95 -2.54
CA ARG A 68 -8.13 -18.03 -3.51
C ARG A 68 -9.58 -18.49 -3.45
N SER A 69 -10.28 -18.41 -4.58
CA SER A 69 -11.64 -18.95 -4.75
C SER A 69 -11.62 -20.49 -4.77
N GLY A 70 -12.34 -21.12 -3.84
CA GLY A 70 -12.51 -22.57 -3.63
C GLY A 70 -13.59 -22.85 -2.57
N GLU A 71 -13.71 -24.09 -2.06
CA GLU A 71 -14.70 -24.47 -1.02
C GLU A 71 -14.51 -23.74 0.33
N GLU A 72 -13.34 -23.14 0.57
CA GLU A 72 -13.07 -22.29 1.74
C GLU A 72 -12.25 -21.05 1.31
N GLU A 73 -12.72 -19.85 1.63
CA GLU A 73 -11.98 -18.60 1.41
C GLU A 73 -10.68 -18.61 2.23
N LYS A 74 -9.52 -18.72 1.55
CA LYS A 74 -8.21 -18.73 2.20
C LYS A 74 -7.34 -17.60 1.65
N TRP A 75 -6.90 -16.73 2.57
CA TRP A 75 -5.86 -15.75 2.30
C TRP A 75 -4.57 -16.46 1.88
N VAL A 76 -4.01 -16.02 0.76
CA VAL A 76 -2.70 -16.42 0.27
C VAL A 76 -1.91 -15.18 -0.14
N LEU A 77 -0.60 -15.22 0.09
CA LEU A 77 0.31 -14.18 -0.34
C LEU A 77 0.96 -14.62 -1.65
N LYS A 78 0.71 -13.88 -2.74
CA LYS A 78 1.39 -14.07 -4.02
C LYS A 78 2.71 -13.31 -4.00
N CYS A 79 3.83 -14.02 -4.05
CA CYS A 79 5.15 -13.40 -4.13
C CYS A 79 5.41 -13.01 -5.59
N ASN A 80 4.97 -11.82 -5.98
CA ASN A 80 5.00 -11.30 -7.35
C ASN A 80 5.97 -10.12 -7.56
N ASP A 81 6.80 -9.82 -6.57
CA ASP A 81 7.71 -8.66 -6.57
C ASP A 81 7.08 -7.34 -6.98
N ALA A 82 5.81 -7.14 -6.62
CA ALA A 82 5.13 -5.87 -6.81
C ALA A 82 5.79 -4.73 -5.98
N GLY A 83 6.67 -5.09 -5.05
CA GLY A 83 7.58 -4.19 -4.34
C GLY A 83 7.00 -3.64 -3.04
N LEU A 84 7.91 -3.13 -2.21
CA LEU A 84 7.64 -2.43 -0.95
C LEU A 84 7.40 -0.94 -1.23
N ARG A 85 6.34 -0.36 -0.68
CA ARG A 85 6.11 1.09 -0.76
C ARG A 85 7.03 1.81 0.21
N VAL A 86 7.80 2.76 -0.31
CA VAL A 86 8.76 3.57 0.45
C VAL A 86 8.35 5.05 0.38
N ILE A 87 8.25 5.70 1.53
CA ILE A 87 7.91 7.11 1.68
C ILE A 87 9.13 7.85 2.20
N GLU A 88 9.51 8.95 1.55
CA GLU A 88 10.55 9.86 2.02
C GLU A 88 9.90 11.16 2.49
N ALA A 89 10.27 11.60 3.69
CA ALA A 89 9.76 12.82 4.30
C ALA A 89 10.90 13.64 4.93
N LYS A 90 10.64 14.93 5.11
CA LYS A 90 11.49 15.83 5.89
C LYS A 90 10.63 16.56 6.91
N VAL A 91 11.16 16.79 8.10
CA VAL A 91 10.49 17.55 9.15
C VAL A 91 11.47 18.53 9.79
N LYS A 92 10.95 19.69 10.20
CA LYS A 92 11.74 20.73 10.88
C LYS A 92 12.12 20.31 12.29
N GLY A 93 13.27 20.81 12.75
CA GLY A 93 13.80 20.52 14.09
C GLY A 93 14.66 19.25 14.14
N SER A 94 15.22 18.96 15.30
CA SER A 94 16.03 17.76 15.57
C SER A 94 15.20 16.60 16.13
N VAL A 95 15.72 15.37 16.06
CA VAL A 95 15.09 14.22 16.73
C VAL A 95 14.92 14.44 18.24
N ASP A 96 15.91 15.05 18.91
CA ASP A 96 15.81 15.32 20.35
C ASP A 96 14.76 16.42 20.65
N GLU A 97 14.54 17.39 19.75
CA GLU A 97 13.43 18.35 19.86
C GLU A 97 12.08 17.69 19.68
N TRP A 98 11.97 16.83 18.68
CA TRP A 98 10.75 16.10 18.37
C TRP A 98 10.30 15.21 19.53
N LEU A 99 11.22 14.41 20.08
CA LEU A 99 10.93 13.48 21.18
C LEU A 99 10.49 14.19 22.47
N ARG A 100 10.65 15.51 22.62
CA ARG A 100 10.17 16.26 23.79
C ARG A 100 8.67 16.59 23.76
N ASP A 101 8.05 16.58 22.58
CA ASP A 101 6.66 17.02 22.38
C ASP A 101 5.86 16.10 21.44
N VAL A 102 6.43 14.95 21.09
CA VAL A 102 5.76 13.99 20.23
C VAL A 102 4.58 13.34 20.97
N ASP A 103 3.44 13.28 20.30
CA ASP A 103 2.27 12.52 20.72
C ASP A 103 1.98 11.41 19.69
N ARG A 104 1.01 10.57 19.99
CA ARG A 104 0.64 9.41 19.16
C ARG A 104 0.29 9.83 17.73
N GLU A 105 -0.45 10.93 17.57
CA GLU A 105 -0.87 11.41 16.25
C GLU A 105 0.31 11.92 15.43
N LYS A 106 1.26 12.60 16.07
CA LYS A 106 2.52 13.01 15.45
C LYS A 106 3.38 11.80 15.06
N GLU A 107 3.49 10.76 15.91
CA GLU A 107 4.21 9.54 15.54
C GLU A 107 3.58 8.80 14.35
N PHE A 108 2.24 8.79 14.26
CA PHE A 108 1.55 8.17 13.13
C PHE A 108 1.85 8.87 11.79
N LYS A 109 2.25 10.15 11.81
CA LYS A 109 2.75 10.84 10.60
C LYS A 109 4.13 10.35 10.15
N LEU A 110 4.86 9.62 11.00
CA LEU A 110 6.17 9.04 10.70
C LEU A 110 6.06 7.59 10.20
N ALA A 111 4.89 6.96 10.30
CA ALA A 111 4.61 5.59 9.86
C ALA A 111 3.37 5.55 8.98
N HIS A 112 3.52 5.97 7.72
CA HIS A 112 2.45 5.98 6.71
C HIS A 112 1.70 4.65 6.62
N TRP A 113 0.39 4.70 6.48
CA TRP A 113 -0.47 3.52 6.33
C TRP A 113 -1.67 3.86 5.45
N GLU A 114 -2.05 2.92 4.59
CA GLU A 114 -3.28 2.98 3.79
C GLU A 114 -4.12 1.76 4.17
N PRO A 115 -5.38 1.95 4.63
CA PRO A 115 -6.26 0.84 5.00
C PRO A 115 -6.38 -0.20 3.88
N MET A 116 -6.53 -1.47 4.24
CA MET A 116 -6.66 -2.54 3.25
C MET A 116 -8.01 -2.41 2.51
N PRO A 117 -8.03 -2.26 1.18
CA PRO A 117 -9.28 -2.23 0.41
C PRO A 117 -9.92 -3.62 0.36
N ALA A 118 -11.20 -3.67 -0.05
CA ALA A 118 -11.93 -4.94 -0.20
C ALA A 118 -11.24 -5.93 -1.16
N ASP A 119 -10.58 -5.43 -2.21
CA ASP A 119 -9.69 -6.20 -3.07
C ASP A 119 -8.24 -5.71 -2.91
N PRO A 120 -7.40 -6.43 -2.14
CA PRO A 120 -6.03 -6.02 -1.88
C PRO A 120 -5.04 -6.43 -2.98
N TYR A 121 -5.48 -6.81 -4.18
CA TYR A 121 -4.60 -7.33 -5.25
C TYR A 121 -3.38 -6.45 -5.56
N PHE A 122 -3.54 -5.12 -5.55
CA PHE A 122 -2.44 -4.16 -5.77
C PHE A 122 -1.97 -3.46 -4.49
N TRP A 123 -2.67 -3.67 -3.38
CA TRP A 123 -2.40 -3.03 -2.09
C TRP A 123 -1.13 -3.58 -1.46
N SER A 124 -0.28 -2.68 -0.96
CA SER A 124 0.98 -3.08 -0.34
C SER A 124 0.73 -3.52 1.10
N PRO A 125 1.11 -4.74 1.50
CA PRO A 125 0.94 -5.17 2.89
C PRO A 125 1.96 -4.55 3.86
N PHE A 126 3.01 -3.90 3.33
CA PHE A 126 4.03 -3.19 4.08
C PHE A 126 4.26 -1.79 3.49
N TYR A 127 4.48 -0.80 4.35
CA TYR A 127 4.89 0.56 4.02
C TYR A 127 6.10 0.94 4.89
N LEU A 128 7.16 1.40 4.25
CA LEU A 128 8.35 1.91 4.91
C LEU A 128 8.41 3.42 4.73
N GLN A 129 8.64 4.17 5.79
CA GLN A 129 8.83 5.61 5.73
C GLN A 129 10.17 5.99 6.35
N ILE A 130 10.94 6.81 5.65
CA ILE A 130 12.18 7.38 6.13
C ILE A 130 11.98 8.90 6.21
N THR A 131 12.05 9.43 7.43
CA THR A 131 11.84 10.85 7.71
C THR A 131 13.12 11.48 8.22
N GLU A 132 13.68 12.43 7.47
CA GLU A 132 14.87 13.19 7.84
C GLU A 132 14.49 14.42 8.67
N PHE A 133 15.23 14.68 9.75
CA PHE A 133 15.04 15.84 10.61
C PHE A 133 16.06 16.92 10.23
N GLU A 134 15.58 18.12 9.85
CA GLU A 134 16.45 19.22 9.39
C GLU A 134 17.48 19.66 10.45
N GLY A 135 17.11 19.55 11.73
CA GLY A 135 17.98 19.83 12.87
C GLY A 135 18.89 18.67 13.28
N GLY A 136 18.86 17.55 12.55
CA GLY A 136 19.71 16.39 12.77
C GLY A 136 18.93 15.13 13.19
N GLY A 137 19.30 14.01 12.55
CA GLY A 137 18.75 12.69 12.80
C GLY A 137 17.67 12.25 11.80
N ALA A 138 17.11 11.07 12.04
CA ALA A 138 16.04 10.49 11.22
C ALA A 138 15.09 9.61 12.04
N ALA A 139 13.89 9.40 11.51
CA ALA A 139 12.98 8.35 11.93
C ALA A 139 12.74 7.35 10.79
N ILE A 140 12.77 6.06 11.10
CA ILE A 140 12.36 4.97 10.21
C ILE A 140 11.06 4.38 10.74
N GLY A 141 9.96 4.65 10.05
CA GLY A 141 8.65 4.09 10.34
C GLY A 141 8.36 2.88 9.45
N LEU A 142 7.83 1.80 10.02
CA LEU A 142 7.32 0.64 9.32
C LEU A 142 5.86 0.42 9.71
N SER A 143 4.96 0.36 8.73
CA SER A 143 3.58 -0.05 8.92
C SER A 143 3.31 -1.32 8.13
N CYS A 144 2.65 -2.31 8.74
CA CYS A 144 2.26 -3.53 8.04
C CYS A 144 0.97 -4.14 8.58
N THR A 145 0.32 -4.96 7.76
CA THR A 145 -0.80 -5.76 8.24
C THR A 145 -0.30 -6.84 9.19
N HIS A 146 -1.03 -6.99 10.31
CA HIS A 146 -0.75 -8.05 11.26
C HIS A 146 -1.06 -9.44 10.67
N LEU A 147 -1.66 -9.54 9.47
CA LEU A 147 -1.78 -10.78 8.71
C LEU A 147 -0.43 -11.41 8.32
N LEU A 148 0.62 -10.61 8.13
CA LEU A 148 1.89 -11.13 7.56
C LEU A 148 3.08 -11.06 8.52
N ALA A 149 2.97 -10.29 9.59
CA ALA A 149 4.01 -10.15 10.59
C ALA A 149 3.39 -9.82 11.95
N ASP A 150 4.00 -10.32 13.02
CA ASP A 150 3.85 -9.77 14.36
C ASP A 150 4.95 -8.70 14.63
N PRO A 151 4.95 -7.99 15.77
CA PRO A 151 5.96 -6.96 16.04
C PRO A 151 7.41 -7.48 16.02
N ILE A 152 7.60 -8.78 16.30
CA ILE A 152 8.91 -9.45 16.27
C ILE A 152 9.39 -9.64 14.85
N ALA A 153 8.53 -10.14 13.96
CA ALA A 153 8.84 -10.25 12.53
C ALA A 153 9.05 -8.87 11.88
N ALA A 154 8.24 -7.87 12.24
CA ALA A 154 8.42 -6.50 11.76
C ALA A 154 9.79 -5.92 12.17
N THR A 155 10.21 -6.16 13.41
CA THR A 155 11.54 -5.75 13.92
C THR A 155 12.66 -6.52 13.25
N LEU A 156 12.48 -7.82 13.01
CA LEU A 156 13.44 -8.67 12.29
C LEU A 156 13.75 -8.11 10.90
N PHE A 157 12.75 -7.60 10.17
CA PHE A 157 12.97 -6.96 8.88
C PHE A 157 13.87 -5.72 8.98
N ILE A 158 13.59 -4.80 9.91
CA ILE A 158 14.40 -3.59 10.09
C ILE A 158 15.82 -3.93 10.54
N ARG A 159 15.99 -4.92 11.41
CA ARG A 159 17.32 -5.41 11.82
C ARG A 159 18.08 -6.04 10.66
N ALA A 160 17.42 -6.89 9.88
CA ALA A 160 18.01 -7.49 8.69
C ALA A 160 18.47 -6.43 7.68
N TRP A 161 17.68 -5.37 7.50
CA TRP A 161 18.07 -4.24 6.65
C TRP A 161 19.25 -3.45 7.22
N ALA A 162 19.27 -3.24 8.54
CA ALA A 162 20.39 -2.61 9.23
C ALA A 162 21.67 -3.43 9.06
N ASP A 163 21.61 -4.75 9.25
CA ASP A 163 22.73 -5.68 9.05
C ASP A 163 23.27 -5.61 7.62
N MET A 164 22.39 -5.68 6.61
CA MET A 164 22.78 -5.59 5.20
C MET A 164 23.52 -4.28 4.91
N SER A 165 23.07 -3.17 5.51
CA SER A 165 23.69 -1.85 5.38
C SER A 165 25.03 -1.76 6.13
N ALA A 166 25.14 -2.43 7.28
CA ALA A 166 26.30 -2.35 8.16
C ALA A 166 27.43 -3.30 7.78
N PHE A 167 27.11 -4.48 7.26
CA PHE A 167 28.03 -5.60 7.05
C PHE A 167 28.25 -5.92 5.57
N ALA A 168 28.26 -4.89 4.71
CA ALA A 168 28.55 -5.00 3.28
C ALA A 168 27.70 -6.08 2.57
N GLY A 169 26.38 -6.05 2.80
CA GLY A 169 25.44 -6.97 2.15
C GLY A 169 25.30 -8.34 2.83
N LYS A 170 25.71 -8.47 4.11
CA LYS A 170 25.52 -9.70 4.88
C LYS A 170 24.47 -9.54 5.98
N MET A 171 23.49 -10.45 5.98
CA MET A 171 22.47 -10.55 7.01
C MET A 171 22.92 -11.52 8.11
N LEU A 172 22.76 -11.15 9.40
CA LEU A 172 23.16 -12.03 10.50
C LEU A 172 22.11 -13.13 10.75
N SER A 173 20.82 -12.79 10.62
CA SER A 173 19.69 -13.70 10.83
C SER A 173 18.74 -13.66 9.63
N PRO A 174 18.99 -14.46 8.58
CA PRO A 174 18.12 -14.49 7.41
C PRO A 174 16.69 -14.93 7.75
N PRO A 175 15.66 -14.28 7.17
CA PRO A 175 14.28 -14.64 7.40
C PRO A 175 13.95 -16.00 6.78
N HIS A 176 13.08 -16.75 7.46
CA HIS A 176 12.52 -17.98 6.91
C HIS A 176 11.03 -18.03 7.23
N VAL A 177 10.24 -18.40 6.22
CA VAL A 177 8.81 -18.67 6.37
C VAL A 177 8.63 -20.17 6.35
N HIS A 178 8.32 -20.75 7.50
CA HIS A 178 8.07 -22.18 7.67
C HIS A 178 6.61 -22.41 8.13
N PRO A 179 5.94 -23.50 7.73
CA PRO A 179 4.69 -23.89 8.36
C PRO A 179 4.84 -24.01 9.87
N LEU A 180 3.81 -23.60 10.63
CA LEU A 180 3.80 -23.84 12.08
C LEU A 180 3.84 -25.35 12.36
N PRO A 181 4.52 -25.78 13.44
CA PRO A 181 4.64 -27.20 13.76
C PRO A 181 3.28 -27.80 14.14
N LEU A 182 3.02 -29.02 13.66
CA LEU A 182 1.87 -29.86 14.02
C LEU A 182 2.36 -31.15 14.70
N ARG A 183 1.48 -31.85 15.42
CA ARG A 183 1.86 -33.15 16.02
C ARG A 183 2.17 -34.19 14.95
N THR A 184 3.23 -34.95 15.17
CA THR A 184 3.60 -36.10 14.33
C THR A 184 2.53 -37.20 14.42
N PRO A 185 2.27 -37.97 13.34
CA PRO A 185 1.27 -39.04 13.36
C PRO A 185 1.49 -40.10 14.45
N LEU A 186 2.74 -40.31 14.87
CA LEU A 186 3.13 -41.21 15.96
C LEU A 186 2.66 -40.73 17.35
N ASP A 187 2.47 -39.43 17.55
CA ASP A 187 2.01 -38.84 18.81
C ASP A 187 0.48 -38.82 18.94
N LYS A 188 -0.24 -39.15 17.85
CA LYS A 188 -1.70 -39.24 17.85
C LYS A 188 -2.11 -40.57 18.49
N ASN A 189 -2.37 -40.56 19.80
CA ASN A 189 -2.93 -41.73 20.47
C ASN A 189 -4.34 -42.02 19.90
N PRO A 190 -4.54 -43.11 19.10
CA PRO A 190 -5.78 -43.33 18.35
C PRO A 190 -7.00 -43.58 19.23
N HIS A 191 -6.78 -43.90 20.51
CA HIS A 191 -7.81 -44.31 21.45
C HIS A 191 -8.40 -43.17 22.30
N ASN A 192 -7.93 -41.92 22.17
CA ASN A 192 -8.51 -40.83 22.96
C ASN A 192 -8.39 -39.42 22.31
N PRO A 193 -9.18 -39.12 21.26
CA PRO A 193 -9.20 -37.81 20.61
C PRO A 193 -9.73 -36.65 21.50
N HIS A 194 -10.20 -36.94 22.71
CA HIS A 194 -10.66 -35.92 23.68
C HIS A 194 -9.56 -35.45 24.64
N GLN A 195 -8.45 -36.17 24.75
CA GLN A 195 -7.32 -35.79 25.62
C GLN A 195 -6.47 -34.65 25.00
N THR A 196 -6.50 -34.51 23.68
CA THR A 196 -5.76 -33.51 22.90
C THR A 196 -6.18 -32.07 23.19
N HIS A 197 -7.47 -31.83 23.45
CA HIS A 197 -8.00 -30.50 23.80
C HIS A 197 -7.95 -30.18 25.30
N ALA A 198 -7.63 -31.15 26.16
CA ALA A 198 -7.62 -30.96 27.61
C ALA A 198 -6.46 -30.08 28.09
N CYS A 199 -5.26 -30.23 27.50
CA CYS A 199 -4.08 -29.40 27.86
C CYS A 199 -4.19 -27.95 27.36
N ALA A 200 -4.70 -27.75 26.15
CA ALA A 200 -4.86 -26.41 25.55
C ALA A 200 -6.16 -25.69 25.97
N GLY A 201 -6.95 -26.28 26.87
CA GLY A 201 -8.33 -25.90 27.15
C GLY A 201 -8.55 -24.39 27.37
N ARG A 202 -7.74 -23.76 28.24
CA ARG A 202 -7.87 -22.33 28.58
C ARG A 202 -7.51 -21.40 27.42
N LEU A 203 -6.40 -21.73 26.74
CA LEU A 203 -5.92 -20.95 25.59
C LEU A 203 -6.96 -21.01 24.47
N ILE A 204 -7.45 -22.21 24.15
CA ILE A 204 -8.51 -22.41 23.16
C ILE A 204 -9.82 -21.73 23.58
N GLU A 205 -10.20 -21.79 24.86
CA GLU A 205 -11.41 -21.14 25.39
C GLU A 205 -11.42 -19.63 25.15
N HIS A 206 -10.27 -18.95 25.29
CA HIS A 206 -10.15 -17.55 24.94
C HIS A 206 -10.56 -17.28 23.48
N TYR A 207 -9.97 -18.00 22.53
CA TYR A 207 -10.27 -17.85 21.10
C TYR A 207 -11.72 -18.29 20.76
N LYS A 208 -12.24 -19.34 21.43
CA LYS A 208 -13.66 -19.76 21.31
C LYS A 208 -14.64 -18.69 21.75
N LEU A 209 -14.42 -18.08 22.91
CA LEU A 209 -15.28 -17.03 23.46
C LEU A 209 -15.34 -15.83 22.52
N ARG A 210 -14.20 -15.45 21.93
CA ARG A 210 -14.11 -14.37 20.95
C ARG A 210 -14.94 -14.67 19.70
N THR A 211 -14.79 -15.88 19.18
CA THR A 211 -15.50 -16.34 17.99
C THR A 211 -17.03 -16.35 18.19
N ARG A 212 -17.52 -16.67 19.40
CA ARG A 212 -18.97 -16.73 19.70
C ARG A 212 -19.62 -15.38 20.05
N GLN A 213 -18.88 -14.45 20.67
CA GLN A 213 -19.47 -13.22 21.23
C GLN A 213 -19.79 -12.14 20.19
N ASN A 214 -19.23 -12.20 18.97
CA ASN A 214 -19.56 -11.26 17.89
C ASN A 214 -20.90 -11.56 17.17
N GLN A 215 -21.63 -12.62 17.55
CA GLN A 215 -22.96 -12.94 17.01
C GLN A 215 -24.12 -12.28 17.78
N SER A 216 -23.82 -11.53 18.85
CA SER A 216 -24.82 -10.82 19.66
C SER A 216 -24.46 -9.33 19.78
N PRO A 217 -25.40 -8.40 19.53
CA PRO A 217 -25.15 -6.97 19.61
C PRO A 217 -25.02 -6.54 21.09
N SER A 218 -23.84 -6.68 21.67
CA SER A 218 -23.55 -6.08 22.97
C SER A 218 -23.28 -4.58 22.81
N HIS A 219 -23.70 -3.78 23.80
CA HIS A 219 -23.45 -2.34 23.90
C HIS A 219 -21.98 -1.98 23.61
N ILE A 220 -21.70 -1.50 22.39
CA ILE A 220 -20.41 -0.89 22.04
C ILE A 220 -20.45 0.53 22.58
N SER A 221 -19.52 0.86 23.47
CA SER A 221 -19.37 2.22 23.97
C SER A 221 -18.92 3.16 22.84
N PRO A 222 -19.33 4.43 22.84
CA PRO A 222 -18.84 5.39 21.84
C PRO A 222 -17.30 5.48 21.92
N ALA A 223 -16.66 5.51 20.75
CA ALA A 223 -15.22 5.56 20.64
C ALA A 223 -14.69 6.90 21.18
N LYS A 224 -13.77 6.84 22.13
CA LYS A 224 -13.07 7.99 22.71
C LYS A 224 -11.73 8.20 22.00
N GLN A 225 -11.22 9.42 22.06
CA GLN A 225 -9.85 9.70 21.62
C GLN A 225 -8.86 8.95 22.52
N THR A 226 -7.92 8.25 21.90
CA THR A 226 -6.93 7.42 22.59
C THR A 226 -5.56 8.11 22.60
N ALA A 227 -4.91 8.12 23.75
CA ALA A 227 -3.54 8.59 23.92
C ALA A 227 -2.62 7.43 24.28
N THR A 228 -1.35 7.55 23.87
CA THR A 228 -0.28 6.65 24.26
C THR A 228 0.73 7.42 25.09
N ILE A 229 1.09 6.86 26.25
CA ILE A 229 2.20 7.33 27.08
C ILE A 229 3.31 6.31 27.10
N THR A 230 4.55 6.79 27.14
CA THR A 230 5.75 5.95 27.22
C THR A 230 6.48 6.20 28.52
N LEU A 231 6.53 5.17 29.36
CA LEU A 231 7.11 5.19 30.70
C LEU A 231 8.38 4.34 30.73
N LEU A 232 9.48 4.93 31.20
CA LEU A 232 10.73 4.22 31.42
C LEU A 232 10.83 3.84 32.90
N PHE A 233 11.03 2.55 33.14
CA PHE A 233 11.28 1.97 34.46
C PHE A 233 12.75 1.53 34.54
N PRO A 234 13.60 2.27 35.27
CA PRO A 234 14.98 1.87 35.54
C PRO A 234 15.07 0.57 36.33
N ASP A 235 16.22 -0.11 36.28
CA ASP A 235 16.45 -1.41 36.93
C ASP A 235 16.05 -1.44 38.41
N GLU A 236 16.42 -0.40 39.18
CA GLU A 236 16.06 -0.29 40.60
C GLU A 236 14.54 -0.18 40.84
N VAL A 237 13.85 0.59 39.99
CA VAL A 237 12.40 0.79 40.09
C VAL A 237 11.68 -0.51 39.74
N VAL A 238 12.14 -1.23 38.71
CA VAL A 238 11.60 -2.55 38.37
C VAL A 238 11.83 -3.54 39.50
N ARG A 239 13.02 -3.58 40.12
CA ARG A 239 13.26 -4.43 41.30
C ARG A 239 12.32 -4.13 42.45
N ARG A 240 12.06 -2.84 42.72
CA ARG A 240 11.11 -2.42 43.77
C ARG A 240 9.70 -2.90 43.45
N CYS A 241 9.25 -2.73 42.21
CA CYS A 241 7.96 -3.23 41.75
C CYS A 241 7.86 -4.76 41.89
N MET A 242 8.92 -5.50 41.53
CA MET A 242 8.98 -6.96 41.70
C MET A 242 8.93 -7.39 43.17
N LEU A 243 9.56 -6.63 44.09
CA LEU A 243 9.50 -6.89 45.52
C LEU A 243 8.08 -6.67 46.07
N MET A 244 7.44 -5.56 45.69
CA MET A 244 6.04 -5.27 46.06
C MET A 244 5.08 -6.33 45.51
N ALA A 245 5.31 -6.80 44.28
CA ALA A 245 4.54 -7.86 43.64
C ALA A 245 4.92 -9.28 44.12
N GLN A 246 5.89 -9.41 45.03
CA GLN A 246 6.40 -10.68 45.58
C GLN A 246 6.79 -11.71 44.50
N THR A 247 7.27 -11.26 43.34
CA THR A 247 7.56 -12.17 42.20
C THR A 247 8.86 -12.96 42.38
N VAL A 248 9.81 -12.44 43.16
CA VAL A 248 11.14 -13.03 43.38
C VAL A 248 11.11 -14.43 44.03
N PRO A 249 10.34 -14.69 45.10
CA PRO A 249 10.19 -16.05 45.64
C PRO A 249 9.28 -16.96 44.78
N CYS A 250 8.39 -16.39 43.97
CA CYS A 250 7.41 -17.12 43.15
C CYS A 250 7.88 -17.39 41.71
N GLY A 251 9.08 -16.92 41.36
CA GLY A 251 9.71 -17.08 40.05
C GLY A 251 9.00 -16.32 38.92
N GLY A 252 8.41 -15.16 39.21
CA GLY A 252 7.95 -14.18 38.21
C GLY A 252 9.03 -13.14 37.92
N GLY A 253 8.95 -12.48 36.77
CA GLY A 253 9.94 -11.52 36.27
C GLY A 253 9.45 -10.07 36.24
N PRO A 254 10.20 -9.18 35.56
CA PRO A 254 9.82 -7.79 35.32
C PRO A 254 8.45 -7.62 34.66
N PHE A 255 8.15 -8.46 33.67
CA PHE A 255 6.89 -8.39 32.93
C PHE A 255 5.68 -8.63 33.83
N GLU A 256 5.68 -9.70 34.62
CA GLU A 256 4.53 -10.04 35.47
C GLU A 256 4.27 -8.97 36.54
N ALA A 257 5.32 -8.42 37.13
CA ALA A 257 5.21 -7.34 38.12
C ALA A 257 4.61 -6.07 37.49
N LEU A 258 5.13 -5.64 36.34
CA LEU A 258 4.67 -4.43 35.66
C LEU A 258 3.26 -4.61 35.07
N VAL A 259 2.92 -5.76 34.49
CA VAL A 259 1.56 -6.02 34.02
C VAL A 259 0.58 -6.08 35.20
N GLY A 260 0.94 -6.70 36.32
CA GLY A 260 0.13 -6.67 37.54
C GLY A 260 -0.13 -5.24 38.02
N LEU A 261 0.91 -4.40 38.03
CA LEU A 261 0.79 -2.98 38.35
C LEU A 261 -0.21 -2.28 37.41
N PHE A 262 0.01 -2.31 36.10
CA PHE A 262 -0.87 -1.60 35.16
C PHE A 262 -2.28 -2.17 35.13
N TRP A 263 -2.46 -3.49 35.22
CA TRP A 263 -3.79 -4.09 35.26
C TRP A 263 -4.59 -3.62 36.46
N THR A 264 -4.00 -3.60 37.65
CA THR A 264 -4.68 -3.15 38.87
C THR A 264 -4.95 -1.64 38.83
N ARG A 265 -3.97 -0.83 38.41
CA ARG A 265 -4.11 0.64 38.37
C ARG A 265 -5.10 1.12 37.31
N ILE A 266 -5.06 0.56 36.11
CA ILE A 266 -6.00 0.91 35.02
C ILE A 266 -7.42 0.48 35.40
N THR A 267 -7.58 -0.69 36.04
CA THR A 267 -8.89 -1.12 36.55
C THR A 267 -9.46 -0.11 37.55
N LYS A 268 -8.62 0.38 38.48
CA LYS A 268 -9.03 1.43 39.44
C LYS A 268 -9.38 2.75 38.74
N ALA A 269 -8.58 3.17 37.76
CA ALA A 269 -8.80 4.40 37.01
C ALA A 269 -10.15 4.42 36.28
N LYS A 270 -10.59 3.26 35.77
CA LYS A 270 -11.82 3.14 34.98
C LYS A 270 -13.12 3.30 35.79
N LYS A 271 -13.13 3.02 37.10
CA LYS A 271 -14.30 3.16 38.00
C LYS A 271 -15.59 2.37 37.62
N VAL A 272 -15.57 1.49 36.62
CA VAL A 272 -16.76 0.75 36.10
C VAL A 272 -16.58 -0.78 36.17
N GLY A 273 -15.95 -1.26 37.24
CA GLY A 273 -15.77 -2.70 37.53
C GLY A 273 -14.50 -3.33 36.95
N LEU A 274 -14.24 -4.58 37.36
CA LEU A 274 -13.01 -5.31 37.07
C LEU A 274 -12.81 -5.53 35.56
N MET A 275 -11.60 -5.21 35.08
CA MET A 275 -11.21 -5.46 33.70
C MET A 275 -10.68 -6.88 33.51
N ASP A 276 -11.12 -7.54 32.43
CA ASP A 276 -10.49 -8.76 31.94
C ASP A 276 -9.10 -8.44 31.39
N LEU A 277 -8.09 -9.25 31.75
CA LEU A 277 -6.74 -9.16 31.20
C LEU A 277 -6.48 -10.29 30.20
N VAL A 278 -5.89 -9.94 29.07
CA VAL A 278 -5.35 -10.87 28.08
C VAL A 278 -3.87 -10.58 27.89
N VAL A 279 -3.04 -11.60 28.02
CA VAL A 279 -1.58 -11.49 27.89
C VAL A 279 -1.15 -12.19 26.61
N GLY A 280 -0.48 -11.45 25.74
CA GLY A 280 0.20 -11.93 24.54
C GLY A 280 1.67 -12.22 24.80
N PHE A 281 2.18 -13.32 24.27
CA PHE A 281 3.60 -13.69 24.39
C PHE A 281 4.10 -14.38 23.11
N ASP A 282 5.43 -14.35 22.91
CA ASP A 282 6.08 -14.97 21.77
C ASP A 282 6.21 -16.50 21.95
N ALA A 283 5.53 -17.25 21.09
CA ALA A 283 5.55 -18.70 21.14
C ALA A 283 6.72 -19.33 20.35
N ARG A 284 7.57 -18.55 19.65
CA ARG A 284 8.65 -19.10 18.81
C ARG A 284 9.56 -20.06 19.55
N LYS A 285 10.06 -19.64 20.72
CA LYS A 285 10.95 -20.45 21.56
C LYS A 285 10.28 -21.73 22.05
N VAL A 286 9.02 -21.63 22.46
CA VAL A 286 8.22 -22.76 22.96
C VAL A 286 7.94 -23.77 21.84
N LEU A 287 7.75 -23.30 20.62
CA LEU A 287 7.56 -24.13 19.43
C LEU A 287 8.87 -24.67 18.82
N GLY A 288 10.03 -24.20 19.31
CA GLY A 288 11.34 -24.57 18.77
C GLY A 288 11.64 -23.95 17.40
N LEU A 289 11.05 -22.79 17.11
CA LEU A 289 11.29 -22.05 15.87
C LEU A 289 12.60 -21.27 15.93
N ASP A 290 13.28 -21.17 14.79
CA ASP A 290 14.49 -20.38 14.65
C ASP A 290 14.21 -18.87 14.86
N LYS A 291 15.24 -18.12 15.28
CA LYS A 291 15.13 -16.66 15.50
C LYS A 291 14.80 -15.89 14.22
N GLY A 292 15.10 -16.46 13.04
CA GLY A 292 14.74 -15.92 11.73
C GLY A 292 13.30 -16.22 11.29
N PHE A 293 12.47 -16.87 12.12
CA PHE A 293 11.07 -17.14 11.75
C PHE A 293 10.29 -15.84 11.49
N PHE A 294 9.80 -15.69 10.26
CA PHE A 294 9.05 -14.53 9.81
C PHE A 294 7.57 -14.87 9.62
N GLY A 295 6.70 -14.20 10.39
CA GLY A 295 5.25 -14.41 10.40
C GLY A 295 4.67 -14.16 11.80
N ASN A 296 3.41 -14.50 12.02
CA ASN A 296 2.79 -14.42 13.34
C ASN A 296 3.13 -15.63 14.19
N CYS A 297 3.68 -15.38 15.38
CA CYS A 297 3.84 -16.40 16.41
C CYS A 297 3.58 -15.86 17.83
N MET A 298 2.93 -14.70 17.93
CA MET A 298 2.37 -14.16 19.17
C MET A 298 1.03 -14.84 19.48
N VAL A 299 0.88 -15.32 20.72
CA VAL A 299 -0.31 -16.04 21.18
C VAL A 299 -0.88 -15.35 22.42
N TYR A 300 -2.21 -15.25 22.51
CA TYR A 300 -2.91 -14.46 23.52
C TYR A 300 -3.74 -15.33 24.45
N ASN A 301 -3.52 -15.21 25.75
CA ASN A 301 -4.19 -16.03 26.76
C ASN A 301 -4.89 -15.15 27.80
N LYS A 302 -6.12 -15.52 28.16
CA LYS A 302 -6.88 -14.79 29.18
C LYS A 302 -6.34 -15.13 30.57
N VAL A 303 -6.11 -14.10 31.39
CA VAL A 303 -5.70 -14.28 32.78
C VAL A 303 -6.95 -14.49 33.64
N PRO A 304 -7.06 -15.63 34.36
CA PRO A 304 -8.20 -15.87 35.22
C PRO A 304 -8.13 -14.97 36.46
N TRP A 305 -9.27 -14.42 36.85
CA TRP A 305 -9.42 -13.65 38.08
C TRP A 305 -10.61 -14.14 38.90
N ASN A 306 -10.42 -14.30 40.21
CA ASN A 306 -11.51 -14.63 41.11
C ASN A 306 -12.26 -13.34 41.46
N LYS A 307 -13.53 -13.23 41.03
CA LYS A 307 -14.39 -12.03 41.12
C LYS A 307 -14.71 -11.52 42.55
N GLY A 308 -14.02 -11.99 43.58
CA GLY A 308 -14.39 -11.79 44.98
C GLY A 308 -13.75 -10.61 45.72
N SER A 309 -12.82 -9.84 45.13
CA SER A 309 -11.92 -9.05 45.99
C SER A 309 -11.25 -7.82 45.33
N MET A 310 -12.01 -6.77 45.07
CA MET A 310 -11.41 -5.42 44.93
C MET A 310 -11.24 -4.69 46.28
N ASP A 311 -11.60 -5.34 47.39
CA ASP A 311 -11.48 -4.81 48.77
C ASP A 311 -10.10 -5.08 49.41
N PHE A 312 -9.12 -5.58 48.65
CA PHE A 312 -7.76 -5.82 49.14
C PHE A 312 -6.93 -4.54 49.23
N GLU A 313 -5.96 -4.54 50.14
CA GLU A 313 -4.89 -3.55 50.19
C GLU A 313 -4.09 -3.58 48.88
N ASP A 314 -3.44 -2.45 48.57
CA ASP A 314 -2.78 -2.24 47.28
C ASP A 314 -1.65 -3.22 46.97
N GLU A 315 -0.91 -3.62 48.01
CA GLU A 315 0.19 -4.58 47.90
C GLU A 315 -0.32 -6.01 47.66
N ASP A 316 -1.39 -6.42 48.35
CA ASP A 316 -2.00 -7.74 48.19
C ASP A 316 -2.57 -7.92 46.77
N LEU A 317 -3.23 -6.89 46.25
CA LEU A 317 -3.78 -6.91 44.90
C LEU A 317 -2.70 -7.00 43.81
N LEU A 318 -1.57 -6.30 44.02
CA LEU A 318 -0.43 -6.37 43.10
C LEU A 318 0.23 -7.75 43.11
N SER A 319 0.42 -8.33 44.30
CA SER A 319 0.97 -9.68 44.46
C SER A 319 0.09 -10.75 43.82
N GLU A 320 -1.23 -10.74 44.10
CA GLU A 320 -2.18 -11.69 43.51
C GLU A 320 -2.24 -11.59 41.99
N SER A 321 -2.23 -10.37 41.44
CA SER A 321 -2.25 -10.15 39.99
C SER A 321 -0.99 -10.63 39.31
N ALA A 322 0.19 -10.29 39.84
CA ALA A 322 1.46 -10.79 39.31
C ALA A 322 1.54 -12.32 39.36
N MET A 323 1.03 -12.95 40.42
CA MET A 323 0.98 -14.40 40.55
C MET A 323 0.01 -15.03 39.52
N ALA A 324 -1.17 -14.46 39.30
CA ALA A 324 -2.12 -14.93 38.29
C ALA A 324 -1.51 -14.89 36.88
N ILE A 325 -0.79 -13.82 36.55
CA ILE A 325 -0.07 -13.67 35.28
C ILE A 325 1.07 -14.69 35.19
N THR A 326 1.88 -14.84 36.24
CA THR A 326 2.97 -15.81 36.32
C THR A 326 2.49 -17.24 36.05
N ASN A 327 1.33 -17.62 36.62
CA ASN A 327 0.73 -18.93 36.40
C ASN A 327 0.31 -19.18 34.95
N VAL A 328 -0.19 -18.14 34.27
CA VAL A 328 -0.55 -18.22 32.84
C VAL A 328 0.71 -18.33 31.96
N MET A 329 1.72 -17.51 32.24
CA MET A 329 2.99 -17.52 31.49
C MET A 329 3.73 -18.85 31.65
N LYS A 330 3.79 -19.41 32.86
CA LYS A 330 4.42 -20.73 33.12
C LYS A 330 3.58 -21.90 32.62
N GLY A 331 2.25 -21.76 32.65
CA GLY A 331 1.32 -22.83 32.25
C GLY A 331 1.15 -22.98 30.74
N THR A 332 1.71 -22.08 29.94
CA THR A 332 1.60 -22.16 28.48
C THR A 332 2.81 -22.86 27.87
N ASP A 333 2.65 -24.15 27.62
CA ASP A 333 3.69 -25.03 27.07
C ASP A 333 3.51 -25.28 25.56
N ARG A 334 4.44 -26.04 24.99
CA ARG A 334 4.45 -26.41 23.56
C ARG A 334 3.17 -27.11 23.14
N GLU A 335 2.67 -28.02 23.96
CA GLU A 335 1.48 -28.81 23.66
C GLU A 335 0.20 -27.96 23.68
N SER A 336 0.15 -26.96 24.57
CA SER A 336 -0.94 -25.98 24.62
C SER A 336 -1.01 -25.13 23.35
N VAL A 337 0.14 -24.63 22.88
CA VAL A 337 0.21 -23.81 21.66
C VAL A 337 -0.09 -24.65 20.41
N ILE A 338 0.47 -25.86 20.29
CA ILE A 338 0.15 -26.76 19.17
C ILE A 338 -1.34 -27.13 19.19
N GLY A 339 -1.91 -27.41 20.36
CA GLY A 339 -3.35 -27.68 20.49
C GLY A 339 -4.23 -26.51 20.05
N LEU A 340 -3.80 -25.26 20.28
CA LEU A 340 -4.47 -24.07 19.74
C LEU A 340 -4.38 -24.02 18.21
N ILE A 341 -3.19 -24.24 17.64
CA ILE A 341 -2.96 -24.23 16.18
C ILE A 341 -3.88 -25.27 15.51
N GLU A 342 -3.88 -26.51 16.00
CA GLU A 342 -4.74 -27.59 15.50
C GLU A 342 -6.23 -27.26 15.63
N TRP A 343 -6.63 -26.65 16.75
CA TRP A 343 -8.02 -26.21 16.94
C TRP A 343 -8.42 -25.12 15.95
N LEU A 344 -7.56 -24.11 15.72
CA LEU A 344 -7.82 -23.05 14.74
C LEU A 344 -7.90 -23.61 13.32
N GLU A 345 -7.07 -24.60 12.97
CA GLU A 345 -7.12 -25.27 11.66
C GLU A 345 -8.47 -25.95 11.42
N GLN A 346 -9.00 -26.62 12.45
CA GLN A 346 -10.28 -27.32 12.39
C GLN A 346 -11.50 -26.37 12.37
N ASN A 347 -11.35 -25.14 12.86
CA ASN A 347 -12.45 -24.18 13.05
C ASN A 347 -12.35 -22.97 12.09
N ASN A 348 -11.61 -23.14 10.99
CA ASN A 348 -11.25 -22.13 9.99
C ASN A 348 -12.38 -21.22 9.49
N GLY A 349 -13.63 -21.69 9.50
CA GLY A 349 -14.79 -20.96 8.98
C GLY A 349 -15.57 -20.11 10.00
N GLN A 350 -15.36 -20.29 11.32
CA GLN A 350 -16.13 -19.55 12.33
C GLN A 350 -15.46 -18.25 12.77
N SER A 351 -14.13 -18.14 12.61
CA SER A 351 -13.29 -17.05 13.14
C SER A 351 -13.13 -15.85 12.21
N ALA A 352 -13.57 -15.93 10.95
CA ALA A 352 -13.24 -15.00 9.87
C ALA A 352 -13.76 -13.55 10.04
N GLY A 353 -14.55 -13.26 11.08
CA GLY A 353 -15.05 -11.92 11.40
C GLY A 353 -14.79 -11.45 12.84
N SER A 354 -13.95 -12.15 13.61
CA SER A 354 -13.70 -11.79 15.02
C SER A 354 -12.29 -11.24 15.21
N ASN A 355 -12.17 -10.00 15.70
CA ASN A 355 -10.90 -9.50 16.19
C ASN A 355 -10.59 -10.14 17.56
N VAL A 356 -9.49 -10.90 17.61
CA VAL A 356 -9.06 -11.64 18.80
C VAL A 356 -8.55 -10.69 19.90
N LEU A 357 -7.93 -9.57 19.51
CA LEU A 357 -7.29 -8.62 20.42
C LEU A 357 -8.28 -7.61 20.97
N PHE A 358 -9.08 -7.00 20.10
CA PHE A 358 -9.93 -5.87 20.45
C PHE A 358 -11.39 -6.18 20.10
N ASP A 359 -12.28 -6.11 21.08
CA ASP A 359 -13.73 -6.30 20.88
C ASP A 359 -14.54 -5.01 21.05
N GLY A 360 -13.85 -3.88 21.24
CA GLY A 360 -14.47 -2.58 21.51
C GLY A 360 -15.23 -2.48 22.83
N ARG A 361 -15.18 -3.51 23.69
CA ARG A 361 -15.75 -3.44 25.03
C ARG A 361 -14.80 -2.70 25.93
N ASP A 362 -15.37 -1.88 26.80
CA ASP A 362 -14.56 -1.12 27.73
C ASP A 362 -13.83 -2.00 28.77
N SER A 363 -14.28 -3.24 28.99
CA SER A 363 -13.80 -4.11 30.08
C SER A 363 -12.57 -4.96 29.75
N LEU A 364 -11.90 -4.74 28.62
CA LEU A 364 -10.75 -5.54 28.20
C LEU A 364 -9.45 -4.73 28.24
N LEU A 365 -8.43 -5.30 28.87
CA LEU A 365 -7.04 -4.86 28.80
C LEU A 365 -6.20 -5.92 28.07
N VAL A 366 -5.48 -5.52 27.03
CA VAL A 366 -4.52 -6.38 26.33
C VAL A 366 -3.11 -5.98 26.74
N CYS A 367 -2.28 -6.94 27.11
CA CYS A 367 -0.87 -6.73 27.39
C CYS A 367 -0.01 -7.57 26.44
N ALA A 368 0.91 -6.96 25.71
CA ALA A 368 1.84 -7.66 24.83
C ALA A 368 3.25 -7.74 25.46
N ASN A 369 3.73 -8.95 25.69
CA ASN A 369 5.10 -9.21 26.10
C ASN A 369 6.01 -9.18 24.87
N LEU A 370 6.84 -8.14 24.77
CA LEU A 370 7.87 -8.00 23.74
C LEU A 370 9.28 -7.92 24.35
N GLU A 371 9.50 -8.53 25.52
CA GLU A 371 10.80 -8.52 26.21
C GLU A 371 11.95 -9.17 25.42
N GLU A 372 11.63 -10.06 24.47
CA GLU A 372 12.61 -10.72 23.61
C GLU A 372 13.02 -9.85 22.40
N LEU A 373 12.42 -8.66 22.23
CA LEU A 373 12.79 -7.73 21.16
C LEU A 373 14.12 -7.04 21.42
N ASP A 374 15.07 -7.27 20.52
CA ASP A 374 16.33 -6.54 20.47
C ASP A 374 16.31 -5.46 19.38
N SER A 375 15.41 -4.49 19.56
CA SER A 375 15.17 -3.37 18.64
C SER A 375 16.39 -2.45 18.50
N TYR A 376 17.12 -2.26 19.60
CA TYR A 376 18.22 -1.29 19.70
C TYR A 376 19.50 -1.76 19.00
N SER A 377 19.54 -3.01 18.51
CA SER A 377 20.64 -3.52 17.67
C SER A 377 20.51 -3.19 16.18
N ALA A 378 19.40 -2.55 15.75
CA ALA A 378 19.18 -2.15 14.36
C ALA A 378 20.09 -0.95 13.98
N CYS A 379 21.38 -1.20 13.78
CA CYS A 379 22.39 -0.19 13.52
C CYS A 379 22.82 -0.20 12.04
N PHE A 380 22.60 0.90 11.32
CA PHE A 380 22.89 1.03 9.88
C PHE A 380 24.34 1.50 9.62
N GLY A 381 25.35 0.68 9.93
CA GLY A 381 26.75 0.91 9.53
C GLY A 381 27.38 2.23 10.01
N GLY A 382 28.61 2.53 9.57
CA GLY A 382 29.56 3.52 10.13
C GLY A 382 29.14 4.99 10.33
N HIS A 383 27.86 5.34 10.16
CA HIS A 383 27.30 6.68 10.36
C HIS A 383 26.00 6.72 11.19
N PHE A 384 25.31 5.58 11.37
CA PHE A 384 24.12 5.49 12.21
C PHE A 384 24.46 4.85 13.55
N GLU A 385 24.25 5.61 14.62
CA GLU A 385 24.26 5.08 15.98
C GLU A 385 23.04 4.17 16.22
N PRO A 386 23.04 3.36 17.29
CA PRO A 386 21.84 2.65 17.71
C PRO A 386 20.61 3.57 17.80
N PRO A 387 19.40 3.04 17.59
CA PRO A 387 18.19 3.80 17.82
C PRO A 387 18.18 4.41 19.22
N VAL A 388 17.76 5.66 19.36
CA VAL A 388 17.68 6.35 20.66
C VAL A 388 16.32 6.15 21.33
N HIS A 389 15.33 5.80 20.53
CA HIS A 389 13.99 5.42 20.94
C HIS A 389 13.36 4.53 19.87
N VAL A 390 12.51 3.60 20.30
CA VAL A 390 11.68 2.78 19.40
C VAL A 390 10.27 2.71 19.98
N SER A 391 9.27 3.00 19.15
CA SER A 391 7.85 2.98 19.51
C SER A 391 7.15 1.84 18.77
N TYR A 392 6.24 1.14 19.46
CA TYR A 392 5.46 0.02 18.92
C TYR A 392 3.96 0.27 19.09
N TYR A 393 3.19 -0.06 18.06
CA TYR A 393 1.74 0.05 18.04
C TYR A 393 1.11 -1.20 17.43
N ILE A 394 0.04 -1.69 18.06
CA ILE A 394 -0.84 -2.72 17.52
C ILE A 394 -2.24 -2.13 17.52
N GLU A 395 -2.77 -1.87 16.34
CA GLU A 395 -3.97 -1.06 16.14
C GLU A 395 -5.05 -1.87 15.43
N PRO A 396 -6.34 -1.71 15.78
CA PRO A 396 -7.42 -2.27 14.99
C PRO A 396 -7.48 -1.61 13.61
N ASP A 397 -7.68 -2.39 12.56
CA ASP A 397 -7.86 -1.89 11.18
C ASP A 397 -9.27 -1.31 10.95
N VAL A 398 -10.20 -1.55 11.89
CA VAL A 398 -11.62 -1.18 11.81
C VAL A 398 -11.94 0.03 12.68
N GLY A 399 -11.80 1.23 12.11
CA GLY A 399 -12.34 2.49 12.68
C GLY A 399 -11.86 2.81 14.12
N PRO A 400 -12.37 3.90 14.71
CA PRO A 400 -12.05 4.25 16.10
C PRO A 400 -12.72 3.24 17.05
N VAL A 401 -11.91 2.51 17.82
CA VAL A 401 -12.35 1.54 18.83
C VAL A 401 -11.71 1.88 20.16
N ASN A 402 -12.48 1.81 21.26
CA ASN A 402 -11.94 1.89 22.62
C ASN A 402 -11.06 0.67 22.87
N HIS A 403 -9.76 0.80 22.60
CA HIS A 403 -8.78 -0.24 22.87
C HIS A 403 -7.83 0.21 23.99
N ARG A 404 -7.45 -0.76 24.83
CA ARG A 404 -6.54 -0.56 25.96
C ARG A 404 -5.42 -1.56 25.82
N LEU A 405 -4.23 -1.04 25.58
CA LEU A 405 -3.06 -1.84 25.24
C LEU A 405 -1.87 -1.43 26.09
N VAL A 406 -1.20 -2.39 26.70
CA VAL A 406 0.08 -2.20 27.39
C VAL A 406 1.13 -3.03 26.67
N ILE A 407 2.19 -2.40 26.19
CA ILE A 407 3.34 -3.08 25.58
C ILE A 407 4.52 -2.93 26.52
N ILE A 408 5.16 -4.06 26.85
CA ILE A 408 6.38 -4.07 27.67
C ILE A 408 7.53 -4.58 26.83
N LEU A 409 8.61 -3.80 26.80
CA LEU A 409 9.83 -4.08 26.05
C LEU A 409 11.08 -3.68 26.85
N PRO A 410 12.27 -4.18 26.50
CA PRO A 410 13.51 -3.79 27.17
C PRO A 410 13.78 -2.29 27.02
N SER A 411 14.33 -1.66 28.06
CA SER A 411 14.80 -0.27 27.99
C SER A 411 16.31 -0.20 27.78
N PRO A 412 16.81 0.69 26.91
CA PRO A 412 18.25 0.86 26.70
C PRO A 412 18.89 1.53 27.94
N GLY A 413 20.05 1.01 28.36
CA GLY A 413 21.04 1.81 29.11
C GLY A 413 20.87 1.97 30.63
N THR A 414 19.94 1.28 31.31
CA THR A 414 19.74 1.46 32.77
C THR A 414 19.82 0.19 33.61
N GLY A 415 20.24 -0.94 33.02
CA GLY A 415 20.40 -2.25 33.68
C GLY A 415 19.48 -3.34 33.10
N PRO A 416 19.76 -4.64 33.33
CA PRO A 416 19.12 -5.76 32.62
C PRO A 416 17.61 -5.92 32.91
N LEU A 417 17.10 -5.45 34.04
CA LEU A 417 15.68 -5.48 34.37
C LEU A 417 14.94 -4.23 33.89
N SER A 418 15.63 -3.24 33.35
CA SER A 418 14.97 -2.00 32.91
C SER A 418 13.97 -2.26 31.80
N ARG A 419 12.81 -1.60 31.88
CA ARG A 419 11.72 -1.76 30.90
C ARG A 419 11.19 -0.43 30.42
N THR A 420 10.80 -0.41 29.16
CA THR A 420 9.91 0.62 28.62
C THR A 420 8.51 0.03 28.62
N VAL A 421 7.55 0.80 29.12
CA VAL A 421 6.14 0.45 29.11
C VAL A 421 5.39 1.49 28.30
N MET A 422 4.80 1.07 27.19
CA MET A 422 3.92 1.90 26.38
C MET A 422 2.47 1.57 26.73
N VAL A 423 1.70 2.58 27.14
CA VAL A 423 0.33 2.41 27.61
C VAL A 423 -0.60 3.24 26.72
N THR A 424 -1.46 2.56 25.97
CA THR A 424 -2.49 3.17 25.12
C THR A 424 -3.85 3.00 25.77
N LEU A 425 -4.51 4.11 26.10
CA LEU A 425 -5.81 4.17 26.77
C LEU A 425 -6.65 5.34 26.22
N PRO A 426 -7.96 5.38 26.47
CA PRO A 426 -8.74 6.62 26.36
C PRO A 426 -8.08 7.77 27.13
N GLU A 427 -8.07 8.98 26.55
CA GLU A 427 -7.38 10.15 27.13
C GLU A 427 -7.79 10.47 28.58
N ASP A 428 -9.07 10.31 28.91
CA ASP A 428 -9.59 10.53 30.25
C ASP A 428 -9.04 9.53 31.28
N GLU A 429 -8.71 8.30 30.85
CA GLU A 429 -8.11 7.27 31.70
C GLU A 429 -6.61 7.48 31.90
N VAL A 430 -5.90 8.03 30.89
CA VAL A 430 -4.48 8.35 30.99
C VAL A 430 -4.22 9.39 32.09
N GLY A 431 -5.04 10.45 32.14
CA GLY A 431 -4.91 11.48 33.17
C GLY A 431 -5.02 10.89 34.59
N VAL A 432 -6.04 10.05 34.81
CA VAL A 432 -6.26 9.38 36.10
C VAL A 432 -5.12 8.42 36.46
N LEU A 433 -4.57 7.70 35.47
CA LEU A 433 -3.45 6.79 35.69
C LEU A 433 -2.17 7.52 36.12
N MET A 434 -1.90 8.72 35.59
CA MET A 434 -0.72 9.52 35.96
C MET A 434 -0.85 10.18 37.34
N GLU A 435 -2.08 10.28 37.85
CA GLU A 435 -2.37 10.73 39.21
C GLU A 435 -2.38 9.59 40.24
N ASP A 436 -2.23 8.33 39.81
CA ASP A 436 -2.23 7.18 40.71
C ASP A 436 -1.03 7.19 41.67
N GLN A 437 -1.30 6.97 42.96
CA GLN A 437 -0.31 7.08 44.03
C GLN A 437 0.85 6.09 43.87
N LEU A 438 0.60 4.85 43.44
CA LEU A 438 1.67 3.85 43.27
C LEU A 438 2.52 4.17 42.04
N ILE A 439 1.90 4.63 40.94
CA ILE A 439 2.65 5.10 39.76
C ILE A 439 3.54 6.28 40.12
N GLN A 440 3.02 7.25 40.87
CA GLN A 440 3.80 8.39 41.36
C GLN A 440 4.92 7.97 42.30
N GLN A 441 4.66 7.04 43.22
CA GLN A 441 5.66 6.50 44.16
C GLN A 441 6.80 5.79 43.45
N LEU A 442 6.52 5.07 42.36
CA LEU A 442 7.55 4.43 41.54
C LEU A 442 8.30 5.44 40.65
N SER A 443 7.71 6.61 40.40
CA SER A 443 8.33 7.74 39.68
C SER A 443 9.02 7.33 38.36
N PRO A 444 8.34 6.61 37.44
CA PRO A 444 8.92 6.28 36.15
C PRO A 444 9.23 7.56 35.36
N SER A 445 10.28 7.52 34.54
CA SER A 445 10.58 8.67 33.66
C SER A 445 9.62 8.68 32.48
N VAL A 446 8.86 9.76 32.33
CA VAL A 446 7.93 9.94 31.21
C VAL A 446 8.70 10.45 30.01
N LYS A 447 8.74 9.66 28.92
CA LYS A 447 9.37 10.06 27.65
C LYS A 447 8.41 10.72 26.68
N MET A 448 7.11 10.40 26.79
CA MET A 448 6.09 10.84 25.84
C MET A 448 4.76 11.01 26.58
N MET A 449 4.15 12.19 26.49
CA MET A 449 2.86 12.51 27.11
C MET A 449 2.18 13.64 26.33
N MET A 450 0.87 13.51 26.10
CA MET A 450 0.04 14.60 25.58
C MET A 450 0.01 15.73 26.62
N ARG A 451 0.38 16.97 26.25
CA ARG A 451 0.11 18.12 27.11
C ARG A 451 -1.40 18.35 27.11
N VAL A 452 -2.06 18.03 28.21
CA VAL A 452 -3.44 18.46 28.45
C VAL A 452 -3.43 19.98 28.46
N CYS A 453 -4.10 20.62 27.47
CA CYS A 453 -4.35 22.05 27.51
C CYS A 453 -5.25 22.34 28.72
N GLY A 454 -4.63 22.72 29.84
CA GLY A 454 -5.34 23.21 31.01
C GLY A 454 -6.06 24.51 30.69
N SER A 455 -7.37 24.53 30.92
CA SER A 455 -8.16 25.74 31.10
C SER A 455 -7.55 26.60 32.22
N ALA A 456 -6.99 27.75 31.86
CA ALA A 456 -6.61 28.78 32.83
C ALA A 456 -6.96 30.17 32.30
N GLY A 457 -8.01 30.74 32.91
CA GLY A 457 -8.09 32.11 33.39
C GLY A 457 -7.62 33.26 32.49
N ALA A 458 -8.59 34.10 32.13
CA ALA A 458 -8.37 35.46 31.65
C ALA A 458 -7.31 36.23 32.46
N GLY A 459 -6.38 36.86 31.74
CA GLY A 459 -5.42 37.82 32.27
C GLY A 459 -4.96 38.76 31.16
N ASN A 460 -5.45 39.99 31.19
CA ASN A 460 -5.02 41.11 30.35
C ASN A 460 -3.51 41.36 30.48
N SER A 461 -2.82 41.54 29.35
CA SER A 461 -1.91 42.68 29.17
C SER A 461 -1.61 42.92 27.70
N ALA A 462 -1.79 44.18 27.31
CA ALA A 462 -1.36 44.76 26.05
C ALA A 462 0.17 44.93 26.03
N ASP A 463 0.78 44.74 24.86
CA ASP A 463 1.68 45.71 24.19
C ASP A 463 2.65 45.01 23.23
N GLY A 464 2.87 45.63 22.07
CA GLY A 464 4.10 45.46 21.29
C GLY A 464 3.99 44.85 19.90
N LYS A 465 3.51 45.61 18.91
CA LYS A 465 4.01 45.59 17.53
C LYS A 465 5.09 46.70 17.40
N PRO A 466 5.91 46.75 16.34
CA PRO A 466 6.77 45.76 15.67
C PRO A 466 8.24 46.34 15.65
N PRO A 467 9.21 46.02 14.73
CA PRO A 467 9.09 46.38 13.30
C PRO A 467 9.82 45.48 12.27
N ASN A 468 9.36 45.61 11.02
CA ASN A 468 10.13 45.37 9.79
C ASN A 468 11.46 46.16 9.78
N PRO A 469 12.39 45.77 8.90
CA PRO A 469 12.88 46.76 7.94
C PRO A 469 12.97 46.23 6.49
N LEU A 470 12.60 47.13 5.57
CA LEU A 470 12.89 47.07 4.14
C LEU A 470 14.28 47.68 3.85
N SER A 471 14.86 47.21 2.75
CA SER A 471 15.68 47.94 1.76
C SER A 471 17.19 48.19 1.99
N GLY A 472 17.96 47.82 0.95
CA GLY A 472 19.07 48.64 0.45
C GLY A 472 20.42 47.94 0.30
N GLY A 473 20.91 47.76 -0.94
CA GLY A 473 22.36 47.65 -1.18
C GLY A 473 22.82 46.83 -2.39
N LEU A 474 22.70 47.39 -3.59
CA LEU A 474 23.47 47.00 -4.79
C LEU A 474 24.98 47.02 -4.53
N ARG A 475 25.71 46.01 -5.03
CA ARG A 475 27.04 46.19 -5.65
C ARG A 475 27.25 45.23 -6.81
N GLN A 476 27.37 45.82 -8.00
CA GLN A 476 27.98 45.25 -9.20
C GLN A 476 29.50 45.16 -9.01
N SER A 477 30.11 44.11 -9.56
CA SER A 477 31.39 44.25 -10.26
C SER A 477 31.50 43.18 -11.35
N SER A 478 31.48 43.67 -12.58
CA SER A 478 31.80 43.00 -13.84
C SER A 478 33.27 42.63 -13.97
N CYS A 479 33.56 41.52 -14.66
CA CYS A 479 34.67 41.45 -15.62
C CYS A 479 34.26 40.51 -16.75
N ALA A 480 34.28 41.03 -17.97
CA ALA A 480 34.01 40.35 -19.22
C ALA A 480 35.23 40.45 -20.14
N ALA A 481 35.49 39.37 -20.87
CA ALA A 481 36.11 39.26 -22.21
C ALA A 481 36.37 37.75 -22.45
N ALA A 482 36.28 37.09 -23.61
CA ALA A 482 35.78 37.31 -24.97
C ALA A 482 36.18 36.00 -25.74
N LEU A 483 35.24 35.26 -26.38
CA LEU A 483 35.12 34.98 -27.85
C LEU A 483 36.36 34.34 -28.53
N ALA A 484 36.35 33.27 -29.37
CA ALA A 484 35.39 32.42 -30.09
C ALA A 484 36.21 31.25 -30.79
N PRO A 485 35.81 30.56 -31.91
CA PRO A 485 34.82 29.47 -32.10
C PRO A 485 35.35 28.22 -32.90
N CYS A 486 34.41 27.31 -33.30
CA CYS A 486 34.48 26.17 -34.27
C CYS A 486 35.01 24.81 -33.73
N SER A 487 34.50 23.61 -34.08
CA SER A 487 33.90 23.10 -35.33
C SER A 487 33.06 21.83 -35.09
N LYS A 488 32.03 21.62 -35.93
CA LYS A 488 31.28 20.37 -36.14
C LYS A 488 32.19 19.21 -36.60
N ARG A 489 31.81 17.95 -36.31
CA ARG A 489 32.06 16.78 -37.19
C ARG A 489 31.06 15.65 -36.93
N SER A 490 30.58 15.08 -38.03
CA SER A 490 29.54 14.05 -38.16
C SER A 490 30.11 12.64 -38.38
N MET A 491 29.29 11.62 -38.07
CA MET A 491 29.23 10.25 -38.63
C MET A 491 30.50 9.37 -38.52
N VAL A 492 30.41 8.05 -38.28
CA VAL A 492 30.00 7.02 -39.25
C VAL A 492 29.80 5.67 -38.51
N ARG A 493 28.74 4.92 -38.86
CA ARG A 493 28.59 3.48 -38.61
C ARG A 493 29.34 2.70 -39.70
N HIS A 494 30.04 1.62 -39.33
CA HIS A 494 30.62 0.69 -40.31
C HIS A 494 29.93 -0.69 -40.27
N PRO A 495 29.57 -1.27 -41.43
CA PRO A 495 28.96 -2.60 -41.58
C PRO A 495 29.96 -3.66 -42.10
N SER A 496 29.73 -4.93 -41.77
CA SER A 496 30.29 -6.15 -42.39
C SER A 496 29.86 -7.38 -41.53
N LEU A 497 29.46 -8.57 -41.99
CA LEU A 497 29.38 -9.23 -43.30
C LEU A 497 28.44 -10.46 -43.19
N THR A 498 27.50 -10.53 -44.14
CA THR A 498 26.92 -11.68 -44.89
C THR A 498 27.14 -13.17 -44.54
N LYS A 499 26.00 -13.89 -44.46
CA LYS A 499 25.57 -15.17 -45.11
C LYS A 499 26.54 -16.36 -45.33
N GLY A 500 26.09 -17.55 -44.89
CA GLY A 500 26.48 -18.89 -45.38
C GLY A 500 25.40 -19.96 -45.08
N ARG A 501 25.14 -20.89 -46.00
CA ARG A 501 23.94 -21.78 -46.16
C ARG A 501 24.01 -23.14 -45.39
N PRO A 502 22.88 -23.92 -45.34
CA PRO A 502 22.63 -25.07 -44.44
C PRO A 502 22.68 -26.46 -45.12
N LEU A 503 22.91 -27.52 -44.33
CA LEU A 503 22.58 -28.97 -44.51
C LEU A 503 22.63 -29.60 -43.09
N ASP A 504 21.81 -30.54 -42.60
CA ASP A 504 21.01 -31.61 -43.21
C ASP A 504 19.85 -32.04 -42.25
N VAL A 505 18.84 -32.71 -42.80
CA VAL A 505 17.51 -33.02 -42.23
C VAL A 505 17.43 -34.43 -41.65
N THR A 506 16.68 -34.63 -40.54
CA THR A 506 15.79 -35.80 -40.36
C THR A 506 14.54 -35.45 -39.55
N ASP A 507 13.40 -35.93 -40.06
CA ASP A 507 11.99 -35.60 -39.84
C ASP A 507 11.38 -35.87 -38.44
N GLU A 508 10.29 -35.12 -38.12
CA GLU A 508 9.01 -35.55 -37.50
C GLU A 508 8.07 -34.31 -37.33
N PRO A 509 6.72 -34.44 -37.27
CA PRO A 509 5.77 -34.06 -38.32
C PRO A 509 5.16 -32.64 -38.20
N LYS A 510 4.71 -32.16 -39.36
CA LYS A 510 4.11 -30.85 -39.67
C LYS A 510 2.83 -30.54 -38.86
N LEU A 511 2.83 -29.39 -38.18
CA LEU A 511 1.63 -28.57 -37.93
C LEU A 511 1.53 -27.50 -39.04
N PRO A 512 0.32 -27.03 -39.40
CA PRO A 512 0.07 -26.37 -40.69
C PRO A 512 0.81 -25.03 -40.81
N ILE A 513 1.28 -24.78 -42.03
CA ILE A 513 1.77 -23.49 -42.53
C ILE A 513 0.66 -22.45 -42.37
N ASP A 514 1.01 -21.28 -41.84
CA ASP A 514 0.16 -20.08 -41.82
C ASP A 514 -0.42 -19.82 -43.22
N ASP A 515 -1.75 -19.86 -43.29
CA ASP A 515 -2.50 -19.33 -44.43
C ASP A 515 -2.49 -17.79 -44.33
N PRO A 516 -2.07 -17.03 -45.36
CA PRO A 516 -2.01 -15.57 -45.29
C PRO A 516 -3.38 -14.86 -45.28
N GLU A 517 -4.51 -15.57 -45.13
CA GLU A 517 -5.82 -15.07 -45.55
C GLU A 517 -6.85 -14.68 -44.47
N THR A 518 -6.53 -14.58 -43.17
CA THR A 518 -7.51 -14.02 -42.21
C THR A 518 -6.89 -13.05 -41.21
N ARG A 519 -6.61 -11.81 -41.65
CA ARG A 519 -6.40 -10.69 -40.72
C ARG A 519 -7.71 -10.46 -39.94
N PHE A 520 -7.62 -10.39 -38.60
CA PHE A 520 -8.79 -10.14 -37.76
C PHE A 520 -9.44 -8.80 -38.15
N VAL A 521 -10.75 -8.83 -38.40
CA VAL A 521 -11.54 -7.63 -38.69
C VAL A 521 -12.46 -7.37 -37.49
N PRO A 522 -12.24 -6.30 -36.70
CA PRO A 522 -13.06 -6.05 -35.52
C PRO A 522 -14.50 -5.72 -35.91
N ALA A 523 -15.45 -6.23 -35.12
CA ALA A 523 -16.86 -5.89 -35.21
C ALA A 523 -17.21 -4.88 -34.12
N LEU A 524 -17.15 -3.60 -34.48
CA LEU A 524 -17.28 -2.48 -33.55
C LEU A 524 -18.73 -2.31 -33.07
N ARG A 525 -18.86 -2.20 -31.75
CA ARG A 525 -20.09 -1.77 -31.06
C ARG A 525 -19.67 -0.95 -29.86
N SER A 526 -20.20 0.25 -29.73
CA SER A 526 -19.86 1.12 -28.62
C SER A 526 -21.07 1.54 -27.80
N GLY A 527 -20.79 2.01 -26.59
CA GLY A 527 -21.74 2.67 -25.71
C GLY A 527 -21.03 3.80 -24.98
N ALA A 528 -21.80 4.78 -24.51
CA ALA A 528 -21.31 5.87 -23.71
C ALA A 528 -22.32 6.20 -22.61
N TRP A 529 -21.83 6.64 -21.45
CA TRP A 529 -22.68 7.14 -20.38
C TRP A 529 -21.99 8.29 -19.67
N THR A 530 -22.77 9.30 -19.29
CA THR A 530 -22.31 10.48 -18.55
C THR A 530 -23.22 10.76 -17.36
N ASP A 531 -22.65 11.16 -16.23
CA ASP A 531 -23.37 11.61 -15.04
C ASP A 531 -22.65 12.80 -14.40
N ILE A 532 -23.43 13.78 -13.92
CA ILE A 532 -22.91 15.00 -13.32
C ILE A 532 -22.17 14.75 -11.99
N GLY A 533 -22.46 13.64 -11.33
CA GLY A 533 -21.85 13.28 -10.06
C GLY A 533 -22.16 14.31 -8.96
N SER A 534 -21.14 14.64 -8.17
CA SER A 534 -21.25 15.66 -7.12
C SER A 534 -21.00 17.10 -7.59
N ARG A 535 -20.72 17.31 -8.88
CA ARG A 535 -20.50 18.64 -9.44
C ARG A 535 -21.82 19.38 -9.66
N SER A 536 -21.74 20.70 -9.80
CA SER A 536 -22.89 21.55 -10.10
C SER A 536 -23.22 21.65 -11.59
N ILE A 537 -22.26 21.34 -12.46
CA ILE A 537 -22.37 21.44 -13.92
C ILE A 537 -21.73 20.18 -14.52
N MET A 538 -22.29 19.70 -15.64
CA MET A 538 -21.70 18.65 -16.47
C MET A 538 -20.81 19.30 -17.53
N GLU A 539 -19.51 19.33 -17.30
CA GLU A 539 -18.50 19.95 -18.16
C GLU A 539 -17.92 18.95 -19.18
N ASP A 540 -17.96 17.65 -18.89
CA ASP A 540 -17.46 16.64 -19.84
C ASP A 540 -18.37 16.42 -21.05
N VAL A 541 -17.76 15.90 -22.10
CA VAL A 541 -18.42 15.44 -23.32
C VAL A 541 -17.76 14.14 -23.81
N CYS A 542 -18.56 13.22 -24.33
CA CYS A 542 -18.06 12.02 -25.02
C CYS A 542 -18.68 11.86 -26.40
N VAL A 543 -18.00 11.13 -27.29
CA VAL A 543 -18.49 10.82 -28.64
C VAL A 543 -18.15 9.39 -29.04
N CYS A 544 -19.11 8.73 -29.68
CA CYS A 544 -18.95 7.42 -30.29
C CYS A 544 -19.36 7.48 -31.76
N ALA A 545 -18.41 7.29 -32.66
CA ALA A 545 -18.63 7.22 -34.10
C ALA A 545 -18.12 5.88 -34.64
N ASP A 546 -18.97 4.85 -34.62
CA ASP A 546 -18.64 3.50 -35.10
C ASP A 546 -18.42 3.45 -36.64
N ASN A 547 -18.84 4.49 -37.37
CA ASN A 547 -18.66 4.67 -38.83
C ASN A 547 -18.05 6.05 -39.16
N PHE A 548 -16.87 6.31 -38.59
CA PHE A 548 -16.23 7.63 -38.56
C PHE A 548 -16.16 8.35 -39.92
N LEU A 549 -15.70 7.69 -40.98
CA LEU A 549 -15.58 8.32 -42.31
C LEU A 549 -16.93 8.66 -42.92
N GLN A 550 -17.96 7.86 -42.65
CA GLN A 550 -19.32 8.15 -43.11
C GLN A 550 -19.91 9.37 -42.39
N ASP A 551 -19.63 9.49 -41.09
CA ASP A 551 -20.18 10.55 -40.24
C ASP A 551 -19.49 11.92 -40.49
N TYR A 552 -18.19 11.91 -40.85
CA TYR A 552 -17.38 13.12 -40.92
C TYR A 552 -16.82 13.46 -42.31
N ARG A 553 -16.83 12.53 -43.29
CA ARG A 553 -16.31 12.78 -44.65
C ARG A 553 -17.19 12.17 -45.73
N PHE A 554 -18.21 12.94 -46.14
CA PHE A 554 -19.17 12.54 -47.17
C PHE A 554 -18.50 12.09 -48.48
N GLY A 555 -18.82 10.87 -48.93
CA GLY A 555 -18.45 10.36 -50.26
C GLY A 555 -17.23 9.43 -50.30
N ILE A 556 -16.61 9.10 -49.16
CA ILE A 556 -15.54 8.09 -49.08
C ILE A 556 -16.09 6.81 -48.44
N SER A 557 -16.18 5.73 -49.21
CA SER A 557 -16.36 4.39 -48.66
C SER A 557 -14.99 3.78 -48.38
N SER A 558 -14.64 3.56 -47.11
CA SER A 558 -13.47 2.75 -46.78
C SER A 558 -13.84 1.27 -46.73
N GLU A 559 -13.01 0.42 -47.34
CA GLU A 559 -13.10 -1.02 -47.11
C GLU A 559 -12.58 -1.34 -45.70
N GLY A 560 -13.48 -1.65 -44.77
CA GLY A 560 -13.16 -2.10 -43.42
C GLY A 560 -13.56 -1.15 -42.28
N PRO A 561 -13.39 -1.59 -41.02
CA PRO A 561 -13.76 -0.82 -39.82
C PRO A 561 -13.06 0.54 -39.77
N ASN A 562 -13.82 1.59 -39.51
CA ASN A 562 -13.33 2.95 -39.33
C ASN A 562 -14.14 3.61 -38.22
N ALA A 563 -13.52 3.89 -37.07
CA ALA A 563 -14.24 4.47 -35.94
C ALA A 563 -13.39 5.49 -35.18
N PHE A 564 -14.11 6.40 -34.53
CA PHE A 564 -13.56 7.42 -33.65
C PHE A 564 -14.34 7.44 -32.35
N TYR A 565 -13.61 7.47 -31.24
CA TYR A 565 -14.14 7.60 -29.90
C TYR A 565 -13.41 8.71 -29.16
N GLY A 566 -14.14 9.52 -28.41
CA GLY A 566 -13.58 10.64 -27.66
C GLY A 566 -14.17 10.76 -26.27
N VAL A 567 -13.32 11.05 -25.30
CA VAL A 567 -13.70 11.53 -23.95
C VAL A 567 -12.97 12.85 -23.70
N PHE A 568 -13.74 13.88 -23.39
CA PHE A 568 -13.28 15.24 -23.17
C PHE A 568 -13.76 15.69 -21.80
N ASP A 569 -12.89 15.59 -20.81
CA ASP A 569 -13.14 16.04 -19.43
C ASP A 569 -12.96 17.56 -19.39
N GLY A 570 -14.03 18.29 -19.09
CA GLY A 570 -14.07 19.75 -19.22
C GLY A 570 -13.78 20.46 -17.90
N HIS A 571 -13.07 21.58 -17.95
CA HIS A 571 -12.82 22.40 -16.76
C HIS A 571 -12.88 23.90 -17.04
N GLY A 572 -13.45 24.64 -16.10
CA GLY A 572 -13.66 26.09 -16.26
C GLY A 572 -14.76 26.43 -17.26
N GLY A 573 -15.64 25.47 -17.57
CA GLY A 573 -16.73 25.57 -18.53
C GLY A 573 -16.75 24.39 -19.51
N LYS A 574 -17.93 24.14 -20.10
CA LYS A 574 -18.16 23.04 -21.06
C LYS A 574 -17.66 23.32 -22.48
N HIS A 575 -17.42 24.59 -22.82
CA HIS A 575 -17.25 25.02 -24.21
C HIS A 575 -16.03 24.37 -24.90
N ALA A 576 -14.90 24.23 -24.20
CA ALA A 576 -13.72 23.57 -24.76
C ALA A 576 -13.98 22.09 -25.09
N ALA A 577 -14.67 21.37 -24.19
CA ALA A 577 -15.06 19.97 -24.40
C ALA A 577 -16.03 19.82 -25.58
N ASP A 578 -17.09 20.65 -25.65
CA ASP A 578 -18.05 20.67 -26.77
C ASP A 578 -17.36 21.02 -28.10
N PHE A 579 -16.42 21.98 -28.08
CA PHE A 579 -15.67 22.39 -29.25
C PHE A 579 -14.75 21.28 -29.74
N ALA A 580 -13.98 20.65 -28.84
CA ALA A 580 -13.10 19.54 -29.16
C ALA A 580 -13.88 18.35 -29.73
N CYS A 581 -14.99 17.97 -29.09
CA CYS A 581 -15.90 16.93 -29.56
C CYS A 581 -16.41 17.17 -30.99
N SER A 582 -16.70 18.44 -31.33
CA SER A 582 -17.25 18.81 -32.64
C SER A 582 -16.21 18.97 -33.77
N HIS A 583 -14.98 19.35 -33.44
CA HIS A 583 -13.98 19.76 -34.44
C HIS A 583 -12.84 18.76 -34.59
N LEU A 584 -12.38 18.14 -33.50
CA LEU A 584 -11.26 17.20 -33.54
C LEU A 584 -11.49 16.04 -34.55
N PRO A 585 -12.66 15.37 -34.56
CA PRO A 585 -12.90 14.29 -35.53
C PRO A 585 -12.91 14.81 -36.97
N ARG A 586 -13.40 16.04 -37.22
CA ARG A 586 -13.41 16.66 -38.56
C ARG A 586 -12.01 16.96 -39.05
N PHE A 587 -11.18 17.60 -38.22
CA PHE A 587 -9.80 17.91 -38.58
C PHE A 587 -8.99 16.65 -38.87
N ILE A 588 -9.23 15.55 -38.15
CA ILE A 588 -8.63 14.25 -38.46
C ILE A 588 -9.10 13.76 -39.83
N ALA A 589 -10.41 13.77 -40.08
CA ALA A 589 -10.99 13.22 -41.30
C ALA A 589 -10.55 14.00 -42.55
N ASP A 590 -10.41 15.32 -42.45
CA ASP A 590 -10.04 16.22 -43.53
C ASP A 590 -8.52 16.30 -43.77
N ASP A 591 -7.69 15.82 -42.84
CA ASP A 591 -6.23 15.83 -42.98
C ASP A 591 -5.78 14.96 -44.17
N GLU A 592 -4.89 15.51 -45.00
CA GLU A 592 -4.38 14.84 -46.22
C GLU A 592 -3.61 13.57 -45.89
N ASP A 593 -3.08 13.49 -44.67
CA ASP A 593 -2.30 12.36 -44.19
C ASP A 593 -3.15 11.22 -43.66
N PHE A 594 -4.44 11.46 -43.40
CA PHE A 594 -5.36 10.42 -42.98
C PHE A 594 -5.89 9.60 -44.17
N PRO A 595 -5.90 8.25 -44.12
CA PRO A 595 -5.52 7.38 -43.01
C PRO A 595 -4.08 6.81 -43.08
N LYS A 596 -3.20 7.36 -43.93
CA LYS A 596 -1.85 6.81 -44.19
C LYS A 596 -0.89 6.99 -43.01
N GLU A 597 -0.92 8.16 -42.37
CA GLU A 597 -0.06 8.55 -41.25
C GLU A 597 -0.93 9.02 -40.09
N ILE A 598 -1.63 8.08 -39.45
CA ILE A 598 -2.69 8.36 -38.46
C ILE A 598 -2.18 9.23 -37.30
N GLU A 599 -1.02 8.90 -36.70
CA GLU A 599 -0.49 9.68 -35.57
C GLU A 599 -0.17 11.12 -35.97
N ARG A 600 0.30 11.35 -37.22
CA ARG A 600 0.59 12.68 -37.74
C ARG A 600 -0.69 13.48 -37.97
N ALA A 601 -1.70 12.87 -38.61
CA ALA A 601 -3.01 13.49 -38.82
C ALA A 601 -3.69 13.83 -37.47
N VAL A 602 -3.62 12.93 -36.49
CA VAL A 602 -4.18 13.18 -35.16
C VAL A 602 -3.40 14.28 -34.42
N SER A 603 -2.07 14.28 -34.46
CA SER A 603 -1.26 15.36 -33.87
C SER A 603 -1.61 16.72 -34.47
N SER A 604 -1.68 16.77 -35.81
CA SER A 604 -2.10 17.95 -36.59
C SER A 604 -3.49 18.42 -36.15
N ALA A 605 -4.45 17.50 -36.02
CA ALA A 605 -5.81 17.82 -35.63
C ALA A 605 -5.92 18.32 -34.18
N PHE A 606 -5.14 17.80 -33.22
CA PHE A 606 -5.10 18.33 -31.85
C PHE A 606 -4.61 19.79 -31.85
N GLN A 607 -3.54 20.09 -32.59
CA GLN A 607 -3.01 21.45 -32.71
C GLN A 607 -3.97 22.41 -33.43
N GLN A 608 -4.61 21.95 -34.50
CA GLN A 608 -5.64 22.73 -35.22
C GLN A 608 -6.85 23.01 -34.33
N THR A 609 -7.31 22.02 -33.56
CA THR A 609 -8.40 22.17 -32.61
C THR A 609 -8.06 23.21 -31.55
N ASP A 610 -6.87 23.11 -30.93
CA ASP A 610 -6.43 24.06 -29.91
C ASP A 610 -6.29 25.49 -30.44
N THR A 611 -5.75 25.63 -31.66
CA THR A 611 -5.58 26.93 -32.33
C THR A 611 -6.92 27.55 -32.71
N ALA A 612 -7.85 26.74 -33.24
CA ALA A 612 -9.20 27.19 -33.58
C ALA A 612 -9.96 27.62 -32.32
N LEU A 613 -9.85 26.85 -31.23
CA LEU A 613 -10.44 27.21 -29.94
C LEU A 613 -9.86 28.53 -29.41
N ALA A 614 -8.54 28.73 -29.49
CA ALA A 614 -7.90 30.00 -29.11
C ALA A 614 -8.46 31.20 -29.89
N GLN A 615 -8.69 31.03 -31.20
CA GLN A 615 -9.28 32.07 -32.05
C GLN A 615 -10.74 32.35 -31.68
N SER A 616 -11.52 31.31 -31.38
CA SER A 616 -12.89 31.46 -30.90
C SER A 616 -12.93 32.20 -29.56
N CYS A 617 -12.09 31.83 -28.59
CA CYS A 617 -12.00 32.51 -27.28
C CYS A 617 -11.52 33.98 -27.40
N PHE A 618 -10.75 34.31 -28.44
CA PHE A 618 -10.36 35.69 -28.71
C PHE A 618 -11.55 36.55 -29.20
N LEU A 619 -12.51 35.94 -29.91
CA LEU A 619 -13.71 36.63 -30.40
C LEU A 619 -14.80 36.71 -29.34
N ASP A 620 -14.90 35.69 -28.49
CA ASP A 620 -15.86 35.60 -27.38
C ASP A 620 -15.15 35.08 -26.14
N ALA A 621 -14.95 35.93 -25.14
CA ALA A 621 -14.25 35.56 -23.93
C ALA A 621 -15.09 34.62 -23.03
N ASP A 622 -16.41 34.57 -23.20
CA ASP A 622 -17.31 33.79 -22.35
C ASP A 622 -17.20 32.28 -22.62
N ILE A 623 -16.61 31.88 -23.75
CA ILE A 623 -16.35 30.48 -24.09
C ILE A 623 -14.96 30.00 -23.63
N ALA A 624 -14.16 30.87 -23.00
CA ALA A 624 -12.84 30.53 -22.50
C ALA A 624 -12.92 29.44 -21.41
N SER A 625 -12.39 28.27 -21.73
CA SER A 625 -12.37 27.08 -20.87
C SER A 625 -11.24 26.14 -21.32
N GLY A 626 -11.05 25.03 -20.61
CA GLY A 626 -10.11 23.98 -20.96
C GLY A 626 -10.76 22.60 -20.97
N THR A 627 -10.09 21.64 -21.60
CA THR A 627 -10.52 20.25 -21.56
C THR A 627 -9.34 19.31 -21.77
N THR A 628 -9.38 18.16 -21.09
CA THR A 628 -8.57 17.02 -21.52
C THR A 628 -9.12 16.45 -22.83
N ALA A 629 -8.29 15.70 -23.56
CA ALA A 629 -8.72 15.06 -24.79
C ALA A 629 -8.10 13.67 -24.91
N LEU A 630 -8.94 12.64 -24.76
CA LEU A 630 -8.61 11.26 -25.01
C LEU A 630 -9.36 10.79 -26.25
N ALA A 631 -8.63 10.45 -27.31
CA ALA A 631 -9.18 9.97 -28.58
C ALA A 631 -8.70 8.56 -28.89
N ALA A 632 -9.58 7.70 -29.41
CA ALA A 632 -9.23 6.38 -29.93
C ALA A 632 -9.75 6.23 -31.35
N LEU A 633 -8.86 5.83 -32.27
CA LEU A 633 -9.19 5.57 -33.66
C LEU A 633 -8.99 4.09 -33.97
N VAL A 634 -9.98 3.50 -34.63
CA VAL A 634 -9.86 2.16 -35.21
C VAL A 634 -9.89 2.30 -36.72
N VAL A 635 -8.82 1.87 -37.41
CA VAL A 635 -8.76 1.81 -38.87
C VAL A 635 -8.31 0.42 -39.29
N GLY A 636 -9.20 -0.35 -39.93
CA GLY A 636 -8.98 -1.77 -40.15
C GLY A 636 -8.91 -2.52 -38.83
N SER A 637 -7.75 -3.14 -38.55
CA SER A 637 -7.42 -3.75 -37.25
C SER A 637 -6.53 -2.89 -36.37
N SER A 638 -6.11 -1.70 -36.83
CA SER A 638 -5.19 -0.86 -36.07
C SER A 638 -5.97 0.01 -35.08
N LEU A 639 -5.62 -0.06 -33.80
CA LEU A 639 -6.12 0.82 -32.74
C LEU A 639 -5.02 1.83 -32.39
N VAL A 640 -5.31 3.12 -32.53
CA VAL A 640 -4.44 4.23 -32.12
C VAL A 640 -5.15 5.04 -31.05
N VAL A 641 -4.53 5.17 -29.89
CA VAL A 641 -5.02 6.01 -28.78
C VAL A 641 -4.10 7.22 -28.64
N ALA A 642 -4.70 8.40 -28.57
CA ALA A 642 -4.04 9.69 -28.40
C ALA A 642 -4.59 10.37 -27.14
N ASN A 643 -3.72 10.72 -26.19
CA ASN A 643 -4.14 11.32 -24.92
C ASN A 643 -3.44 12.66 -24.65
N ALA A 644 -4.20 13.67 -24.28
CA ALA A 644 -3.72 14.94 -23.73
C ALA A 644 -4.55 15.28 -22.47
N GLY A 645 -4.01 14.99 -21.30
CA GLY A 645 -4.69 15.15 -20.00
C GLY A 645 -4.67 13.86 -19.18
N ASP A 646 -5.53 13.76 -18.17
CA ASP A 646 -5.60 12.65 -17.21
C ASP A 646 -6.86 11.78 -17.35
N CYS A 647 -7.55 11.86 -18.49
CA CYS A 647 -8.38 10.77 -18.99
C CYS A 647 -7.53 9.52 -19.29
N ARG A 648 -8.12 8.32 -19.17
CA ARG A 648 -7.43 7.04 -19.42
C ARG A 648 -8.21 6.09 -20.34
N ALA A 649 -7.47 5.40 -21.21
CA ALA A 649 -7.96 4.29 -22.03
C ALA A 649 -7.31 2.97 -21.60
N VAL A 650 -8.11 1.91 -21.45
CA VAL A 650 -7.68 0.57 -21.01
C VAL A 650 -8.30 -0.50 -21.89
N LEU A 651 -7.44 -1.25 -22.59
CA LEU A 651 -7.80 -2.37 -23.46
C LEU A 651 -7.89 -3.66 -22.65
N CYS A 652 -8.98 -4.41 -22.81
CA CYS A 652 -9.10 -5.78 -22.33
C CYS A 652 -8.61 -6.76 -23.39
N ARG A 653 -7.50 -7.44 -23.10
CA ARG A 653 -7.01 -8.59 -23.89
C ARG A 653 -7.07 -9.85 -23.05
N ARG A 654 -7.98 -10.77 -23.40
CA ARG A 654 -8.24 -12.02 -22.65
C ARG A 654 -8.41 -11.79 -21.15
N GLY A 655 -9.27 -10.85 -20.79
CA GLY A 655 -9.55 -10.49 -19.41
C GLY A 655 -8.40 -9.77 -18.68
N LYS A 656 -7.33 -9.36 -19.36
CA LYS A 656 -6.26 -8.55 -18.78
C LYS A 656 -6.33 -7.11 -19.27
N ALA A 657 -6.18 -6.17 -18.34
CA ALA A 657 -6.06 -4.75 -18.65
C ALA A 657 -4.69 -4.41 -19.23
N ILE A 658 -4.70 -3.69 -20.34
CA ILE A 658 -3.55 -3.08 -21.01
C ILE A 658 -3.84 -1.58 -21.09
N GLU A 659 -3.08 -0.76 -20.38
CA GLU A 659 -3.24 0.69 -20.41
C GLU A 659 -2.78 1.23 -21.77
N MET A 660 -3.71 1.81 -22.54
CA MET A 660 -3.48 2.38 -23.86
C MET A 660 -3.23 3.90 -23.81
N SER A 661 -3.17 4.48 -22.62
CA SER A 661 -2.73 5.85 -22.39
C SER A 661 -2.09 6.00 -21.02
N ARG A 662 -1.48 7.16 -20.75
CA ARG A 662 -0.95 7.54 -19.44
C ARG A 662 -1.52 8.86 -19.02
N ASP A 663 -1.86 8.99 -17.74
CA ASP A 663 -2.39 10.23 -17.18
C ASP A 663 -1.31 11.31 -17.13
N HIS A 664 -1.63 12.48 -17.67
CA HIS A 664 -0.72 13.62 -17.72
C HIS A 664 -0.92 14.58 -16.54
N LYS A 665 -0.62 14.13 -15.31
CA LYS A 665 -0.63 15.00 -14.13
C LYS A 665 0.72 15.75 -13.98
N PRO A 666 0.76 17.00 -13.48
CA PRO A 666 2.00 17.78 -13.35
C PRO A 666 3.08 17.11 -12.49
N LEU A 667 2.68 16.24 -11.55
CA LEU A 667 3.61 15.48 -10.70
C LEU A 667 4.31 14.31 -11.44
N CYS A 668 3.80 13.89 -12.60
CA CYS A 668 4.42 12.83 -13.39
C CYS A 668 5.80 13.26 -13.86
N LEU A 669 6.82 12.42 -13.65
CA LEU A 669 8.24 12.79 -13.89
C LEU A 669 8.52 13.28 -15.33
N ARG A 670 7.85 12.70 -16.33
CA ARG A 670 8.02 13.12 -17.74
C ARG A 670 7.42 14.50 -17.98
N GLU A 671 6.21 14.72 -17.46
CA GLU A 671 5.51 16.00 -17.60
C GLU A 671 6.20 17.10 -16.81
N ARG A 672 6.59 16.84 -15.56
CA ARG A 672 7.33 17.80 -14.73
C ARG A 672 8.60 18.30 -15.43
N LYS A 673 9.37 17.39 -16.03
CA LYS A 673 10.57 17.76 -16.79
C LYS A 673 10.25 18.65 -18.00
N ARG A 674 9.17 18.33 -18.74
CA ARG A 674 8.71 19.13 -19.88
C ARG A 674 8.24 20.52 -19.45
N ILE A 675 7.48 20.59 -18.36
CA ILE A 675 6.97 21.83 -17.75
C ILE A 675 8.15 22.73 -17.36
N GLU A 676 9.10 22.20 -16.59
CA GLU A 676 10.29 22.94 -16.13
C GLU A 676 11.18 23.39 -17.30
N ALA A 677 11.35 22.53 -18.32
CA ALA A 677 12.10 22.88 -19.53
C ALA A 677 11.43 23.98 -20.36
N SER A 678 10.11 24.13 -20.24
CA SER A 678 9.30 25.18 -20.91
C SER A 678 9.17 26.45 -20.07
N GLY A 679 9.90 26.55 -18.95
CA GLY A 679 9.88 27.71 -18.05
C GLY A 679 8.73 27.73 -17.04
N GLY A 680 7.91 26.68 -16.99
CA GLY A 680 6.87 26.51 -15.97
C GLY A 680 7.40 25.86 -14.69
N TYR A 681 6.53 25.71 -13.71
CA TYR A 681 6.82 25.03 -12.44
C TYR A 681 5.61 24.22 -11.97
N VAL A 682 5.84 23.33 -10.99
CA VAL A 682 4.77 22.57 -10.34
C VAL A 682 4.71 22.97 -8.87
N ASN A 683 3.57 23.48 -8.43
CA ASN A 683 3.33 23.89 -7.05
C ASN A 683 2.13 23.13 -6.49
N ASP A 684 2.32 22.41 -5.37
CA ASP A 684 1.31 21.57 -4.72
C ASP A 684 0.54 20.61 -5.66
N GLY A 685 1.23 20.12 -6.70
CA GLY A 685 0.64 19.23 -7.70
C GLY A 685 -0.02 19.92 -8.89
N TYR A 686 -0.08 21.26 -8.89
CA TYR A 686 -0.66 22.07 -9.97
C TYR A 686 0.42 22.69 -10.86
N LEU A 687 0.20 22.62 -12.17
CA LEU A 687 0.95 23.33 -13.21
C LEU A 687 0.85 24.83 -12.97
N ASN A 688 1.99 25.49 -12.80
CA ASN A 688 2.12 26.90 -12.42
C ASN A 688 1.22 27.32 -11.24
N GLY A 689 0.80 26.35 -10.39
CA GLY A 689 -0.14 26.58 -9.29
C GLY A 689 -1.61 26.79 -9.70
N GLN A 690 -2.00 26.52 -10.96
CA GLN A 690 -3.35 26.81 -11.46
C GLN A 690 -4.11 25.57 -11.99
N LEU A 691 -3.46 24.63 -12.68
CA LEU A 691 -4.12 23.45 -13.29
C LEU A 691 -3.60 22.12 -12.74
N ASN A 692 -4.48 21.17 -12.45
CA ASN A 692 -4.13 19.81 -12.00
C ASN A 692 -3.73 18.86 -13.15
N VAL A 693 -3.75 19.35 -14.40
CA VAL A 693 -3.33 18.64 -15.61
C VAL A 693 -2.12 19.30 -16.28
N ALA A 694 -1.29 18.51 -16.95
CA ALA A 694 -0.09 18.98 -17.64
C ALA A 694 -0.31 19.18 -19.15
N ARG A 695 -1.36 18.59 -19.71
CA ARG A 695 -1.73 18.69 -21.13
C ARG A 695 -3.23 18.90 -21.24
N ALA A 696 -3.66 19.80 -22.12
CA ALA A 696 -5.08 20.12 -22.35
C ALA A 696 -5.26 20.91 -23.65
N LEU A 697 -6.45 20.83 -24.23
CA LEU A 697 -6.95 21.76 -25.24
C LEU A 697 -7.59 22.95 -24.52
N GLY A 698 -7.46 24.16 -25.07
CA GLY A 698 -8.01 25.37 -24.43
C GLY A 698 -7.04 25.98 -23.41
N ASP A 699 -7.58 26.55 -22.33
CA ASP A 699 -6.84 27.23 -21.25
C ASP A 699 -5.98 28.42 -21.70
N TRP A 700 -6.24 28.97 -22.88
CA TRP A 700 -5.51 30.13 -23.44
C TRP A 700 -5.68 31.42 -22.63
N HIS A 701 -6.72 31.49 -21.80
CA HIS A 701 -7.00 32.62 -20.92
C HIS A 701 -6.14 32.63 -19.66
N LEU A 702 -5.49 31.50 -19.32
CA LEU A 702 -4.64 31.38 -18.13
C LEU A 702 -3.23 31.90 -18.42
N GLU A 703 -2.79 32.87 -17.63
CA GLU A 703 -1.50 33.50 -17.79
C GLU A 703 -0.36 32.50 -17.58
N GLY A 704 0.61 32.49 -18.50
CA GLY A 704 1.80 31.65 -18.42
C GLY A 704 1.60 30.17 -18.77
N MET A 705 0.43 29.77 -19.28
CA MET A 705 0.16 28.37 -19.68
C MET A 705 0.59 28.06 -21.11
N LYS A 706 0.14 28.89 -22.06
CA LYS A 706 0.38 28.74 -23.49
C LYS A 706 0.89 30.04 -24.09
N SER A 707 1.73 29.91 -25.11
CA SER A 707 2.18 31.04 -25.93
C SER A 707 2.37 30.59 -27.37
N ARG A 708 2.53 31.54 -28.30
CA ARG A 708 2.81 31.22 -29.72
C ARG A 708 4.12 30.47 -29.93
N GLU A 709 5.05 30.57 -28.98
CA GLU A 709 6.35 29.87 -29.01
C GLU A 709 6.33 28.53 -28.25
N GLY A 710 5.16 28.11 -27.76
CA GLY A 710 4.98 26.98 -26.86
C GLY A 710 4.81 27.41 -25.41
N GLY A 711 4.52 26.48 -24.52
CA GLY A 711 4.28 26.76 -23.11
C GLY A 711 4.32 25.50 -22.24
N PRO A 712 4.29 25.68 -20.90
CA PRO A 712 4.30 24.57 -19.97
C PRO A 712 3.03 23.70 -20.05
N LEU A 713 1.89 24.23 -20.52
CA LEU A 713 0.72 23.44 -20.93
C LEU A 713 0.79 23.16 -22.44
N THR A 714 0.68 21.90 -22.86
CA THR A 714 0.68 21.53 -24.29
C THR A 714 -0.61 20.83 -24.71
N ALA A 715 -1.02 21.06 -25.96
CA ALA A 715 -2.08 20.32 -26.64
C ALA A 715 -1.56 19.05 -27.33
N ASP A 716 -0.24 18.82 -27.35
CA ASP A 716 0.34 17.67 -28.04
C ASP A 716 -0.03 16.36 -27.33
N PRO A 717 -0.68 15.40 -28.02
CA PRO A 717 -1.04 14.13 -27.42
C PRO A 717 0.16 13.19 -27.27
N GLU A 718 0.10 12.27 -26.31
CA GLU A 718 0.92 11.05 -26.29
C GLU A 718 0.15 9.91 -26.97
N PHE A 719 0.85 9.15 -27.82
CA PHE A 719 0.27 8.05 -28.60
C PHE A 719 0.61 6.67 -28.03
N MET A 720 -0.35 5.75 -28.16
CA MET A 720 -0.12 4.32 -28.08
C MET A 720 -0.92 3.60 -29.16
N SER A 721 -0.26 2.71 -29.90
CA SER A 721 -0.87 1.95 -30.99
C SER A 721 -0.78 0.45 -30.75
N THR A 722 -1.79 -0.31 -31.17
CA THR A 722 -1.72 -1.78 -31.20
C THR A 722 -2.54 -2.33 -32.36
N GLU A 723 -2.15 -3.49 -32.88
CA GLU A 723 -2.98 -4.25 -33.80
C GLU A 723 -3.96 -5.12 -33.00
N LEU A 724 -5.25 -4.93 -33.27
CA LEU A 724 -6.33 -5.70 -32.70
C LEU A 724 -6.32 -7.12 -33.25
N THR A 725 -6.63 -8.05 -32.35
CA THR A 725 -6.68 -9.49 -32.57
C THR A 725 -7.97 -10.05 -32.00
N GLU A 726 -8.28 -11.32 -32.27
CA GLU A 726 -9.41 -12.03 -31.64
C GLU A 726 -9.30 -12.11 -30.11
N GLU A 727 -8.10 -11.87 -29.55
CA GLU A 727 -7.87 -11.83 -28.11
C GLU A 727 -8.33 -10.51 -27.47
N ASP A 728 -8.55 -9.46 -28.27
CA ASP A 728 -9.01 -8.15 -27.83
C ASP A 728 -10.53 -8.15 -27.72
N GLU A 729 -11.01 -7.97 -26.49
CA GLU A 729 -12.42 -8.10 -26.16
C GLU A 729 -13.13 -6.74 -26.27
N PHE A 730 -12.63 -5.74 -25.54
CA PHE A 730 -13.18 -4.38 -25.52
C PHE A 730 -12.16 -3.35 -25.00
N LEU A 731 -12.42 -2.07 -25.25
CA LEU A 731 -11.68 -0.91 -24.73
C LEU A 731 -12.61 -0.11 -23.80
N ILE A 732 -12.09 0.33 -22.65
CA ILE A 732 -12.75 1.29 -21.76
C ILE A 732 -12.01 2.63 -21.86
N MET A 733 -12.72 3.73 -22.06
CA MET A 733 -12.18 5.09 -22.01
C MET A 733 -12.99 5.88 -20.97
N GLY A 734 -12.34 6.69 -20.14
CA GLY A 734 -13.07 7.50 -19.15
C GLY A 734 -12.28 8.69 -18.61
N CYS A 735 -13.00 9.60 -17.95
CA CYS A 735 -12.43 10.74 -17.22
C CYS A 735 -11.97 10.38 -15.81
N ASP A 736 -11.40 11.34 -15.09
CA ASP A 736 -10.89 11.12 -13.73
C ASP A 736 -11.98 10.70 -12.74
N GLY A 737 -13.23 11.14 -12.93
CA GLY A 737 -14.37 10.69 -12.13
C GLY A 737 -14.62 9.17 -12.18
N ILE A 738 -14.13 8.48 -13.22
CA ILE A 738 -14.07 7.01 -13.26
C ILE A 738 -12.76 6.52 -12.65
N TRP A 739 -11.62 7.02 -13.12
CA TRP A 739 -10.30 6.45 -12.82
C TRP A 739 -9.76 6.77 -11.43
N ASP A 740 -10.29 7.76 -10.74
CA ASP A 740 -9.98 8.06 -9.34
C ASP A 740 -10.56 7.01 -8.38
N VAL A 741 -11.62 6.30 -8.81
CA VAL A 741 -12.30 5.27 -8.01
C VAL A 741 -12.22 3.86 -8.60
N PHE A 742 -11.69 3.72 -9.82
CA PHE A 742 -11.40 2.44 -10.48
C PHE A 742 -9.92 2.28 -10.82
N MET A 743 -9.36 1.12 -10.46
CA MET A 743 -8.12 0.65 -11.08
C MET A 743 -8.40 0.02 -12.44
N SER A 744 -7.44 0.10 -13.37
CA SER A 744 -7.54 -0.38 -14.75
C SER A 744 -8.02 -1.84 -14.86
N GLN A 745 -7.44 -2.76 -14.09
CA GLN A 745 -7.87 -4.17 -14.07
C GLN A 745 -9.26 -4.35 -13.44
N ASN A 746 -9.59 -3.60 -12.39
CA ASN A 746 -10.89 -3.70 -11.72
C ASN A 746 -12.03 -3.25 -12.65
N ALA A 747 -11.80 -2.18 -13.43
CA ALA A 747 -12.75 -1.72 -14.45
C ALA A 747 -12.92 -2.77 -15.55
N VAL A 748 -11.82 -3.38 -16.03
CA VAL A 748 -11.88 -4.47 -17.01
C VAL A 748 -12.66 -5.67 -16.46
N ASP A 749 -12.36 -6.13 -15.25
CA ASP A 749 -13.05 -7.29 -14.67
C ASP A 749 -14.53 -7.03 -14.45
N PHE A 750 -14.88 -5.81 -14.02
CA PHE A 750 -16.26 -5.37 -13.84
C PHE A 750 -17.01 -5.31 -15.17
N ALA A 751 -16.48 -4.57 -16.15
CA ALA A 751 -17.06 -4.42 -17.47
C ALA A 751 -17.21 -5.78 -18.18
N ARG A 752 -16.18 -6.63 -18.07
CA ARG A 752 -16.18 -7.97 -18.65
C ARG A 752 -17.31 -8.83 -18.10
N ARG A 753 -17.59 -8.78 -16.79
CA ARG A 753 -18.72 -9.51 -16.20
C ARG A 753 -20.06 -9.00 -16.73
N GLY A 754 -20.30 -7.70 -16.73
CA GLY A 754 -21.53 -7.13 -17.30
C GLY A 754 -21.70 -7.52 -18.77
N LEU A 755 -20.66 -7.34 -19.58
CA LEU A 755 -20.66 -7.75 -20.98
C LEU A 755 -20.85 -9.26 -21.18
N GLN A 756 -20.43 -10.11 -20.23
CA GLN A 756 -20.74 -11.54 -20.25
C GLN A 756 -22.20 -11.84 -19.94
N GLU A 757 -22.83 -11.05 -19.08
CA GLU A 757 -24.21 -11.21 -18.64
C GLU A 757 -25.22 -10.69 -19.68
N HIS A 758 -25.00 -9.48 -20.21
CA HIS A 758 -25.97 -8.81 -21.08
C HIS A 758 -25.41 -8.44 -22.48
N ASN A 759 -24.09 -8.46 -22.68
CA ASN A 759 -23.41 -8.15 -23.95
C ASN A 759 -23.78 -6.77 -24.56
N ASP A 760 -24.08 -5.79 -23.71
CA ASP A 760 -24.53 -4.45 -24.11
C ASP A 760 -23.51 -3.39 -23.60
N PRO A 761 -22.77 -2.72 -24.49
CA PRO A 761 -21.75 -1.74 -24.08
C PRO A 761 -22.34 -0.49 -23.43
N GLU A 762 -23.56 -0.06 -23.76
CA GLU A 762 -24.17 1.13 -23.15
C GLU A 762 -24.64 0.84 -21.72
N MET A 763 -25.27 -0.32 -21.52
CA MET A 763 -25.60 -0.80 -20.18
C MET A 763 -24.34 -0.96 -19.32
N CYS A 764 -23.25 -1.49 -19.89
CA CYS A 764 -21.97 -1.62 -19.21
C CYS A 764 -21.40 -0.25 -18.79
N CYS A 765 -21.51 0.78 -19.63
CA CYS A 765 -21.11 2.15 -19.29
C CYS A 765 -21.89 2.68 -18.09
N ARG A 766 -23.21 2.49 -18.07
CA ARG A 766 -24.07 2.91 -16.96
C ARG A 766 -23.70 2.22 -15.65
N GLU A 767 -23.46 0.91 -15.69
CA GLU A 767 -23.04 0.15 -14.52
C GLU A 767 -21.68 0.60 -13.98
N LEU A 768 -20.73 0.93 -14.87
CA LEU A 768 -19.44 1.51 -14.47
C LEU A 768 -19.63 2.85 -13.75
N VAL A 769 -20.51 3.71 -14.26
CA VAL A 769 -20.82 5.01 -13.64
C VAL A 769 -21.55 4.83 -12.31
N ASP A 770 -22.58 3.99 -12.24
CA ASP A 770 -23.32 3.69 -11.01
C ASP A 770 -22.38 3.14 -9.92
N GLU A 771 -21.43 2.30 -10.31
CA GLU A 771 -20.44 1.75 -9.40
C GLU A 771 -19.39 2.80 -8.97
N ALA A 772 -18.99 3.72 -9.85
CA ALA A 772 -18.15 4.86 -9.48
C ALA A 772 -18.86 5.78 -8.46
N LEU A 773 -20.16 6.05 -8.66
CA LEU A 773 -20.98 6.80 -7.72
C LEU A 773 -21.06 6.11 -6.34
N LYS A 774 -21.25 4.78 -6.30
CA LYS A 774 -21.22 4.02 -5.03
C LYS A 774 -19.87 4.09 -4.33
N ARG A 775 -18.78 4.23 -5.08
CA ARG A 775 -17.43 4.45 -4.55
C ARG A 775 -17.14 5.90 -4.16
N LYS A 776 -18.16 6.76 -4.19
CA LYS A 776 -18.09 8.18 -3.80
C LYS A 776 -17.14 8.97 -4.69
N SER A 777 -17.23 8.76 -6.00
CA SER A 777 -16.57 9.66 -6.96
C SER A 777 -16.99 11.11 -6.73
N GLY A 778 -16.01 12.02 -6.86
CA GLY A 778 -16.16 13.45 -6.55
C GLY A 778 -16.33 14.36 -7.76
N ASP A 779 -16.30 13.80 -8.98
CA ASP A 779 -16.25 14.57 -10.23
C ASP A 779 -17.44 14.29 -11.17
N ASN A 780 -17.46 14.93 -12.34
CA ASN A 780 -18.23 14.45 -13.49
C ASN A 780 -17.75 13.05 -13.88
N LEU A 781 -18.66 12.22 -14.36
CA LEU A 781 -18.37 10.85 -14.72
C LEU A 781 -18.73 10.65 -16.19
N SER A 782 -17.73 10.33 -17.00
CA SER A 782 -17.88 10.06 -18.43
C SER A 782 -17.12 8.81 -18.79
N VAL A 783 -17.79 7.87 -19.44
CA VAL A 783 -17.20 6.60 -19.85
C VAL A 783 -17.69 6.19 -21.23
N VAL A 784 -16.80 5.61 -22.02
CA VAL A 784 -17.06 4.97 -23.32
C VAL A 784 -16.52 3.55 -23.27
N VAL A 785 -17.33 2.58 -23.69
CA VAL A 785 -16.93 1.18 -23.84
C VAL A 785 -17.08 0.78 -25.30
N VAL A 786 -16.01 0.26 -25.90
CA VAL A 786 -15.96 -0.19 -27.30
C VAL A 786 -15.69 -1.68 -27.34
N CYS A 787 -16.63 -2.49 -27.81
CA CYS A 787 -16.46 -3.91 -28.03
C CYS A 787 -15.92 -4.18 -29.44
N PHE A 788 -14.94 -5.07 -29.56
CA PHE A 788 -14.34 -5.44 -30.85
C PHE A 788 -14.96 -6.69 -31.48
N GLN A 789 -15.94 -7.30 -30.80
CA GLN A 789 -16.60 -8.54 -31.21
C GLN A 789 -18.13 -8.46 -31.03
N LYS A 790 -18.85 -9.21 -31.87
CA LYS A 790 -20.33 -9.33 -31.78
C LYS A 790 -20.78 -10.14 -30.57
N ARG A 791 -19.98 -11.13 -30.18
CA ARG A 791 -20.26 -12.05 -29.07
C ARG A 791 -19.74 -11.47 -27.75
N PRO A 792 -20.35 -11.86 -26.61
CA PRO A 792 -19.82 -11.49 -25.30
C PRO A 792 -18.40 -12.06 -25.09
N PRO A 793 -17.61 -11.48 -24.17
CA PRO A 793 -16.30 -12.01 -23.81
C PRO A 793 -16.37 -13.50 -23.43
N PRO A 794 -15.51 -14.36 -24.00
CA PRO A 794 -15.60 -15.80 -23.77
C PRO A 794 -15.33 -16.17 -22.31
N ASN A 795 -15.93 -17.24 -21.82
CA ASN A 795 -15.51 -17.80 -20.52
C ASN A 795 -14.11 -18.39 -20.66
N LEU A 796 -13.11 -17.71 -20.11
CA LEU A 796 -11.73 -18.16 -20.15
C LEU A 796 -11.56 -19.34 -19.19
N VAL A 797 -11.77 -20.56 -19.70
CA VAL A 797 -11.35 -21.78 -19.00
C VAL A 797 -9.84 -21.77 -18.98
N ALA A 798 -9.24 -21.60 -17.79
CA ALA A 798 -7.79 -21.66 -17.63
C ALA A 798 -7.27 -22.96 -18.28
N PRO A 799 -6.42 -22.91 -19.32
CA PRO A 799 -5.80 -24.10 -19.84
C PRO A 799 -4.94 -24.69 -18.72
N ARG A 800 -5.21 -25.93 -18.32
CA ARG A 800 -4.27 -26.71 -17.50
C ARG A 800 -2.96 -26.74 -18.27
N GLY A 801 -1.96 -25.99 -17.81
CA GLY A 801 -0.65 -25.99 -18.44
C GLY A 801 -0.09 -27.41 -18.48
N ARG A 802 -0.07 -28.02 -19.67
CA ARG A 802 0.78 -29.18 -19.92
C ARG A 802 2.20 -28.66 -19.91
N VAL A 803 2.90 -28.91 -18.81
CA VAL A 803 4.34 -28.66 -18.69
C VAL A 803 5.03 -29.54 -19.73
N HIS A 804 5.50 -28.95 -20.82
CA HIS A 804 6.49 -29.59 -21.68
C HIS A 804 7.80 -29.60 -20.90
N ARG A 805 8.13 -30.73 -20.27
CA ARG A 805 9.43 -30.92 -19.61
C ARG A 805 10.47 -31.14 -20.70
N SER A 806 11.30 -30.15 -20.99
CA SER A 806 12.56 -30.35 -21.69
C SER A 806 13.64 -30.69 -20.65
N ILE A 807 14.08 -31.95 -20.64
CA ILE A 807 15.30 -32.36 -19.92
C ILE A 807 16.49 -31.89 -20.75
N SER A 808 17.46 -31.20 -20.13
CA SER A 808 18.70 -30.82 -20.80
C SER A 808 19.53 -32.04 -21.19
N ALA A 809 20.39 -31.93 -22.20
CA ALA A 809 21.29 -33.01 -22.60
C ALA A 809 22.19 -33.47 -21.43
N GLU A 810 22.52 -32.55 -20.52
CA GLU A 810 23.22 -32.79 -19.27
C GLU A 810 22.36 -33.62 -18.30
N GLY A 811 21.09 -33.26 -18.12
CA GLY A 811 20.17 -34.00 -17.25
C GLY A 811 19.86 -35.41 -17.77
N LEU A 812 19.93 -35.62 -19.08
CA LEU A 812 19.77 -36.95 -19.70
C LEU A 812 21.02 -37.83 -19.50
N LYS A 813 22.22 -37.23 -19.52
CA LYS A 813 23.48 -37.92 -19.17
C LYS A 813 23.56 -38.29 -17.70
N GLU A 814 23.11 -37.42 -16.80
CA GLU A 814 23.06 -37.72 -15.36
C GLU A 814 22.07 -38.83 -15.05
N LEU A 815 20.91 -38.85 -15.72
CA LEU A 815 19.93 -39.92 -15.56
C LEU A 815 20.47 -41.26 -16.09
N GLN A 816 21.16 -41.24 -17.23
CA GLN A 816 21.78 -42.44 -17.81
C GLN A 816 22.89 -42.97 -16.90
N SER A 817 23.76 -42.09 -16.38
CA SER A 817 24.78 -42.45 -15.39
C SER A 817 24.17 -43.03 -14.11
N PHE A 818 23.02 -42.51 -13.67
CA PHE A 818 22.34 -43.01 -12.49
C PHE A 818 21.73 -44.40 -12.72
N LEU A 819 21.21 -44.66 -13.92
CA LEU A 819 20.65 -45.96 -14.31
C LEU A 819 21.74 -47.02 -14.53
N ASP A 820 22.88 -46.64 -15.12
CA ASP A 820 24.01 -47.54 -15.34
C ASP A 820 24.66 -47.97 -14.00
N ASN A 821 24.61 -47.10 -12.99
CA ASN A 821 25.08 -47.40 -11.63
C ASN A 821 24.12 -48.27 -10.81
N LEU A 822 22.92 -48.58 -11.33
CA LEU A 822 21.92 -49.43 -10.67
C LEU A 822 21.96 -50.90 -11.14
N GLN A 823 22.89 -51.27 -12.02
CA GLN A 823 23.14 -52.67 -12.40
C GLN A 823 24.55 -53.14 -11.98
N VAL A 824 24.72 -53.46 -10.69
CA VAL A 824 25.68 -54.48 -10.20
C VAL A 824 25.05 -55.22 -9.01
#